data_AF-A0AAI8YCR6-F1
#
_entry.id   AF-A0AAI8YCR6-F1
#
_cell.length_a   1.000
_cell.length_b   1.000
_cell.length_c   1.000
_cell.angle_alpha   90.00
_cell.angle_beta   90.00
_cell.angle_gamma   90.00
#
_symmetry.space_group_name_H-M   'P 1'
#
loop_
_entity.id
_entity.type
_entity.pdbx_description
1 polymer ?
#
loop_
_entity_poly.entity_id
_entity_poly.type
_entity_poly.pdbx_seq_one_letter_code
_entity_poly.pdbx_strand_id
1 'polypeptide(L)'
;MDDDWDDIPEYTPAQRAAKYAEDLETFQTSLTNEFRDFAAKAFGMRGPYFVRTYFDIIGTLRGSARDPIVEGGVAGVDDLFRRGVSLLQPMLDFAKGAVADVSPMFRLLRAAYDDLASAPFLGLHPDMGLHLVRMAHLIRSFQPPAAQAWDGDDLRGSESFDEVYERFMAARDNTTLRGNDDRRNYIRWSQNQLDEAFDALMLPEDLADAPDGFFNESTRPMYIDSMPGSDAFLYGKGTRSGIVRVRQELGGPLSAEETAAIAASRAKPSTKGGSSGGGSGGGSGGGYGGGGPPGPRKGRPIFPYTMTLEHARADLKDLNDDAYPKDRPRPDETVLQHPTTKNRPDTMADYKKDLENIVKEARVDYYQAETTPKDQEQRDLIAMPLADALRKQRRAVRNLMKTKGNAQLKELRLEAFKLKYLRALQMRLIVVAKPPVTDLEMRDALRDRLADWIMYERAWDAGDKVMSDRANIGKDLKKRLSRYMARRKANIRAWTELEKGFQGRLRYEEGGDEEDDEEGDGDNGGQGGDGGQGGGGKKSSKTETPADREKAARRRLERILRPRLPGSTVRVDSLDERRRMAGARKDAEDRARGKLGTNVEFGLNPNGPVKPDPSWTAADGPPGHAGLARDTVFERLLYMMIVTHWRCYQARNLYV
;
A
#
# COMPACT_ATOMS: atom_id res chain seq x y z
N MET A 1 30.30 25.60 -0.21
CA MET A 1 30.88 25.92 1.11
C MET A 1 31.74 24.74 1.44
N ASP A 2 33.03 24.95 1.51
CA ASP A 2 34.00 23.87 1.63
C ASP A 2 34.05 23.37 3.08
N ASP A 3 34.13 22.06 3.24
CA ASP A 3 33.88 21.38 4.52
C ASP A 3 35.15 21.32 5.39
N ASP A 4 35.50 22.44 6.01
CA ASP A 4 36.54 22.54 7.07
C ASP A 4 36.07 21.86 8.40
N TRP A 5 35.75 20.55 8.35
CA TRP A 5 35.36 19.75 9.53
C TRP A 5 36.52 19.05 10.24
N ASP A 6 37.74 19.10 9.69
CA ASP A 6 38.91 18.43 10.27
C ASP A 6 39.59 19.24 11.40
N ASP A 7 39.24 20.52 11.58
CA ASP A 7 39.83 21.43 12.59
C ASP A 7 38.89 21.67 13.79
N ILE A 8 38.02 20.70 14.10
CA ILE A 8 37.15 20.72 15.30
C ILE A 8 38.02 20.47 16.53
N PRO A 9 38.00 21.35 17.56
CA PRO A 9 38.69 21.08 18.82
C PRO A 9 38.23 19.76 19.45
N GLU A 10 39.15 18.97 20.03
CA GLU A 10 38.81 17.76 20.80
C GLU A 10 38.03 18.11 22.08
N TYR A 11 36.74 18.41 21.92
CA TYR A 11 35.84 18.69 23.03
C TYR A 11 35.68 17.45 23.88
N THR A 12 36.06 17.55 25.15
CA THR A 12 35.77 16.53 26.15
C THR A 12 34.26 16.26 26.20
N PRO A 13 33.82 15.04 26.56
CA PRO A 13 32.39 14.71 26.61
C PRO A 13 31.54 15.69 27.45
N ALA A 14 32.11 16.26 28.51
CA ALA A 14 31.45 17.29 29.32
C ALA A 14 31.27 18.63 28.58
N GLN A 15 32.24 19.04 27.76
CA GLN A 15 32.10 20.24 26.91
C GLN A 15 31.08 20.02 25.79
N ARG A 16 31.01 18.81 25.21
CA ARG A 16 29.97 18.47 24.22
C ARG A 16 28.57 18.50 24.83
N ALA A 17 28.39 17.91 26.02
CA ALA A 17 27.14 17.99 26.77
C ALA A 17 26.73 19.43 27.13
N ALA A 18 27.69 20.28 27.54
CA ALA A 18 27.44 21.70 27.78
C ALA A 18 27.01 22.44 26.50
N LYS A 19 27.70 22.21 25.37
CA LYS A 19 27.33 22.78 24.07
C LYS A 19 25.93 22.35 23.63
N TYR A 20 25.57 21.08 23.75
CA TYR A 20 24.21 20.63 23.44
C TYR A 20 23.15 21.34 24.29
N ALA A 21 23.43 21.64 25.56
CA ALA A 21 22.51 22.36 26.43
C ALA A 21 22.32 23.84 26.00
N GLU A 22 23.40 24.51 25.60
CA GLU A 22 23.42 25.88 25.06
C GLU A 22 22.72 25.99 23.69
N ASP A 23 23.00 25.03 22.79
CA ASP A 23 22.35 24.90 21.49
C ASP A 23 20.82 24.74 21.69
N LEU A 24 20.39 23.79 22.53
CA LEU A 24 18.98 23.53 22.83
C LEU A 24 18.27 24.71 23.51
N GLU A 25 18.97 25.48 24.34
CA GLU A 25 18.41 26.71 24.92
C GLU A 25 18.24 27.79 23.85
N THR A 26 19.24 27.99 22.98
CA THR A 26 19.16 28.91 21.85
C THR A 26 18.01 28.57 20.90
N PHE A 27 17.81 27.30 20.58
CA PHE A 27 16.68 26.85 19.76
C PHE A 27 15.34 27.08 20.46
N GLN A 28 15.25 26.80 21.77
CA GLN A 28 14.04 27.03 22.57
C GLN A 28 13.69 28.52 22.68
N THR A 29 14.67 29.42 22.83
CA THR A 29 14.47 30.88 22.78
C THR A 29 13.97 31.32 21.39
N SER A 30 14.56 30.79 20.32
CA SER A 30 14.18 31.14 18.94
C SER A 30 12.74 30.72 18.62
N LEU A 31 12.34 29.52 19.05
CA LEU A 31 10.95 29.03 19.01
C LEU A 31 10.00 29.91 19.83
N THR A 32 10.37 30.25 21.06
CA THR A 32 9.56 31.09 21.97
C THR A 32 9.36 32.50 21.41
N ASN A 33 10.35 33.02 20.69
CA ASN A 33 10.29 34.30 19.99
C ASN A 33 9.66 34.21 18.59
N GLU A 34 9.12 33.06 18.18
CA GLU A 34 8.57 32.80 16.83
C GLU A 34 9.54 33.18 15.69
N PHE A 35 10.84 32.99 15.89
CA PHE A 35 11.92 33.38 14.97
C PHE A 35 11.93 34.87 14.58
N ARG A 36 11.31 35.75 15.38
CA ARG A 36 11.22 37.20 15.12
C ARG A 36 12.58 37.92 15.27
N ASP A 37 13.56 37.26 15.88
CA ASP A 37 14.95 37.73 16.03
C ASP A 37 15.85 37.46 14.81
N PHE A 38 15.30 36.91 13.70
CA PHE A 38 16.04 36.54 12.49
C PHE A 38 17.06 37.60 12.00
N ALA A 39 16.69 38.89 12.02
CA ALA A 39 17.56 39.98 11.60
C ALA A 39 18.75 40.22 12.56
N ALA A 40 18.54 40.07 13.87
CA ALA A 40 19.62 40.13 14.87
C ALA A 40 20.54 38.90 14.81
N LYS A 41 20.09 37.83 14.15
CA LYS A 41 20.83 36.59 13.86
C LYS A 41 21.42 36.59 12.45
N ALA A 42 21.45 37.75 11.79
CA ALA A 42 21.99 37.99 10.43
C ALA A 42 21.27 37.26 9.27
N PHE A 43 20.05 36.78 9.47
CA PHE A 43 19.20 36.28 8.38
C PHE A 43 18.38 37.40 7.76
N GLY A 44 18.23 37.41 6.43
CA GLY A 44 17.42 38.41 5.73
C GLY A 44 15.90 38.18 5.84
N MET A 45 15.46 36.97 6.18
CA MET A 45 14.05 36.58 6.31
C MET A 45 13.87 35.51 7.40
N ARG A 46 12.63 35.36 7.89
CA ARG A 46 12.27 34.41 8.95
C ARG A 46 12.37 32.93 8.52
N GLY A 47 11.95 32.60 7.30
CA GLY A 47 12.02 31.24 6.74
C GLY A 47 13.42 30.61 6.76
N PRO A 48 14.46 31.27 6.18
CA PRO A 48 15.84 30.82 6.25
C PRO A 48 16.34 30.55 7.67
N TYR A 49 16.00 31.41 8.64
CA TYR A 49 16.42 31.22 10.03
C TYR A 49 15.77 29.97 10.65
N PHE A 50 14.46 29.80 10.46
CA PHE A 50 13.73 28.60 10.90
C PHE A 50 14.35 27.31 10.33
N VAL A 51 14.61 27.25 9.01
CA VAL A 51 15.16 26.03 8.40
C VAL A 51 16.60 25.77 8.86
N ARG A 52 17.42 26.81 9.05
CA ARG A 52 18.76 26.63 9.63
C ARG A 52 18.68 26.08 11.05
N THR A 53 17.83 26.64 11.92
CA THR A 53 17.59 26.09 13.26
C THR A 53 17.09 24.65 13.22
N TYR A 54 16.31 24.25 12.22
CA TYR A 54 15.87 22.86 12.07
C TYR A 54 17.03 21.92 11.75
N PHE A 55 17.94 22.29 10.83
CA PHE A 55 19.20 21.57 10.61
C PHE A 55 20.05 21.48 11.89
N ASP A 56 20.22 22.60 12.61
CA ASP A 56 21.04 22.64 13.82
C ASP A 56 20.47 21.72 14.93
N ILE A 57 19.14 21.66 15.11
CA ILE A 57 18.47 20.70 16.01
C ILE A 57 18.80 19.26 15.61
N ILE A 58 18.77 18.92 14.32
CA ILE A 58 19.09 17.57 13.82
C ILE A 58 20.57 17.23 14.09
N GLY A 59 21.47 18.21 13.95
CA GLY A 59 22.88 18.10 14.34
C GLY A 59 23.06 17.81 15.84
N THR A 60 22.40 18.56 16.71
CA THR A 60 22.43 18.33 18.17
C THR A 60 21.83 16.97 18.56
N LEU A 61 20.75 16.53 17.89
CA LEU A 61 20.19 15.18 18.07
C LEU A 61 21.18 14.08 17.63
N ARG A 62 21.90 14.29 16.52
CA ARG A 62 22.92 13.37 16.02
C ARG A 62 24.11 13.24 16.97
N GLY A 63 24.60 14.35 17.54
CA GLY A 63 25.66 14.35 18.55
C GLY A 63 25.22 13.65 19.84
N SER A 64 24.11 14.11 20.43
CA SER A 64 23.60 13.56 21.70
C SER A 64 23.14 12.09 21.62
N ALA A 65 22.72 11.60 20.44
CA ALA A 65 22.45 10.16 20.24
C ALA A 65 23.72 9.31 20.08
N ARG A 66 24.85 9.89 19.62
CA ARG A 66 26.11 9.18 19.38
C ARG A 66 26.97 9.06 20.63
N ASP A 67 27.08 10.14 21.40
CA ASP A 67 28.00 10.22 22.54
C ASP A 67 27.81 9.13 23.62
N PRO A 68 26.57 8.75 24.01
CA PRO A 68 26.36 7.65 24.97
C PRO A 68 26.85 6.28 24.49
N ILE A 69 26.94 6.08 23.18
CA ILE A 69 27.25 4.80 22.54
C ILE A 69 28.77 4.62 22.35
N VAL A 70 29.52 5.70 22.14
CA VAL A 70 30.93 5.63 21.69
C VAL A 70 31.95 5.82 22.83
N GLU A 71 31.73 6.75 23.76
CA GLU A 71 32.79 7.21 24.71
C GLU A 71 32.51 6.91 26.19
N GLY A 72 31.41 6.22 26.50
CA GLY A 72 30.97 5.97 27.88
C GLY A 72 30.17 7.16 28.41
N GLY A 73 28.84 7.10 28.20
CA GLY A 73 27.96 8.27 28.24
C GLY A 73 28.06 9.18 29.48
N VAL A 74 28.11 10.48 29.20
CA VAL A 74 27.98 11.55 30.20
C VAL A 74 26.56 11.58 30.75
N ALA A 75 26.43 11.64 32.08
CA ALA A 75 25.14 11.74 32.74
C ALA A 75 24.35 12.97 32.26
N GLY A 76 23.10 12.77 31.86
CA GLY A 76 22.19 13.82 31.38
C GLY A 76 22.13 14.00 29.86
N VAL A 77 23.02 13.39 29.06
CA VAL A 77 22.95 13.50 27.58
C VAL A 77 21.66 12.88 27.02
N ASP A 78 21.16 11.79 27.60
CA ASP A 78 19.84 11.21 27.26
C ASP A 78 18.68 12.21 27.45
N ASP A 79 18.76 13.06 28.47
CA ASP A 79 17.71 14.07 28.75
C ASP A 79 17.87 15.30 27.85
N LEU A 80 19.09 15.64 27.44
CA LEU A 80 19.33 16.62 26.37
C LEU A 80 18.80 16.10 25.02
N PHE A 81 19.00 14.82 24.69
CA PHE A 81 18.41 14.21 23.50
C PHE A 81 16.87 14.26 23.54
N ARG A 82 16.25 13.89 24.68
CA ARG A 82 14.78 14.03 24.88
C ARG A 82 14.30 15.48 24.75
N ARG A 83 15.05 16.45 25.28
CA ARG A 83 14.77 17.89 25.11
C ARG A 83 14.86 18.31 23.64
N GLY A 84 15.82 17.80 22.88
CA GLY A 84 15.89 18.02 21.43
C GLY A 84 14.68 17.46 20.69
N VAL A 85 14.25 16.23 21.03
CA VAL A 85 13.08 15.60 20.40
C VAL A 85 11.79 16.37 20.73
N SER A 86 11.66 16.93 21.94
CA SER A 86 10.47 17.71 22.31
C SER A 86 10.38 19.09 21.63
N LEU A 87 11.49 19.63 21.09
CA LEU A 87 11.47 20.84 20.25
C LEU A 87 10.97 20.59 18.82
N LEU A 88 11.01 19.35 18.32
CA LEU A 88 10.58 19.02 16.94
C LEU A 88 9.10 19.35 16.70
N GLN A 89 8.22 19.09 17.68
CA GLN A 89 6.79 19.36 17.56
C GLN A 89 6.47 20.88 17.51
N PRO A 90 7.05 21.73 18.38
CA PRO A 90 7.04 23.19 18.19
C PRO A 90 7.58 23.67 16.83
N MET A 91 8.66 23.09 16.30
CA MET A 91 9.17 23.45 14.96
C MET A 91 8.12 23.17 13.87
N LEU A 92 7.47 22.00 13.93
CA LEU A 92 6.40 21.61 13.02
C LEU A 92 5.19 22.56 13.13
N ASP A 93 4.78 22.93 14.34
CA ASP A 93 3.59 23.77 14.54
C ASP A 93 3.86 25.24 14.19
N PHE A 94 5.08 25.74 14.39
CA PHE A 94 5.53 27.02 13.82
C PHE A 94 5.45 27.00 12.29
N ALA A 95 5.99 25.95 11.63
CA ALA A 95 5.97 25.85 10.17
C ALA A 95 4.54 25.83 9.59
N LYS A 96 3.58 25.19 10.27
CA LYS A 96 2.15 25.25 9.90
C LYS A 96 1.54 26.64 10.08
N GLY A 97 1.99 27.41 11.07
CA GLY A 97 1.50 28.79 11.31
C GLY A 97 2.14 29.81 10.37
N ALA A 98 3.39 29.60 9.96
CA ALA A 98 4.21 30.53 9.18
C ALA A 98 4.39 30.10 7.70
N VAL A 99 3.35 29.52 7.08
CA VAL A 99 3.40 28.96 5.71
C VAL A 99 4.03 29.92 4.70
N ALA A 100 3.69 31.20 4.74
CA ALA A 100 4.22 32.21 3.80
C ALA A 100 5.74 32.44 3.93
N ASP A 101 6.32 32.25 5.12
CA ASP A 101 7.77 32.35 5.35
C ASP A 101 8.49 31.04 4.99
N VAL A 102 7.86 29.89 5.26
CA VAL A 102 8.53 28.57 5.23
C VAL A 102 8.33 27.84 3.90
N SER A 103 7.19 27.98 3.21
CA SER A 103 6.94 27.34 1.91
C SER A 103 7.96 27.74 0.83
N PRO A 104 8.43 29.00 0.70
CA PRO A 104 9.51 29.34 -0.23
C PRO A 104 10.82 28.56 0.04
N MET A 105 11.02 28.08 1.27
CA MET A 105 12.21 27.35 1.71
C MET A 105 12.03 25.81 1.67
N PHE A 106 10.94 25.29 1.08
CA PHE A 106 10.59 23.87 1.19
C PHE A 106 11.70 22.91 0.71
N ARG A 107 12.51 23.27 -0.29
CA ARG A 107 13.70 22.49 -0.73
C ARG A 107 14.70 22.28 0.42
N LEU A 108 15.05 23.34 1.15
CA LEU A 108 15.97 23.27 2.27
C LEU A 108 15.34 22.53 3.47
N LEU A 109 14.04 22.73 3.69
CA LEU A 109 13.28 21.98 4.70
C LEU A 109 13.19 20.49 4.37
N ARG A 110 13.11 20.13 3.08
CA ARG A 110 13.13 18.75 2.59
C ARG A 110 14.48 18.10 2.81
N ALA A 111 15.57 18.75 2.41
CA ALA A 111 16.93 18.27 2.69
C ALA A 111 17.19 18.04 4.20
N ALA A 112 16.69 18.93 5.07
CA ALA A 112 16.74 18.72 6.53
C ALA A 112 15.88 17.53 6.98
N TYR A 113 14.67 17.38 6.42
CA TYR A 113 13.80 16.24 6.69
C TYR A 113 14.46 14.91 6.26
N ASP A 114 15.13 14.84 5.12
CA ASP A 114 15.78 13.63 4.62
C ASP A 114 17.06 13.28 5.40
N ASP A 115 17.80 14.29 5.88
CA ASP A 115 18.93 14.11 6.81
C ASP A 115 18.45 13.54 8.18
N LEU A 116 17.25 13.91 8.62
CA LEU A 116 16.60 13.28 9.78
C LEU A 116 16.02 11.89 9.44
N ALA A 117 15.41 11.71 8.26
CA ALA A 117 14.77 10.47 7.85
C ALA A 117 15.76 9.32 7.59
N SER A 118 16.99 9.65 7.20
CA SER A 118 18.11 8.72 7.04
C SER A 118 18.88 8.43 8.34
N ALA A 119 18.57 9.14 9.44
CA ALA A 119 19.35 9.08 10.66
C ALA A 119 19.26 7.72 11.40
N PRO A 120 20.38 7.12 11.84
CA PRO A 120 20.39 5.81 12.48
C PRO A 120 19.73 5.80 13.88
N PHE A 121 19.54 6.97 14.49
CA PHE A 121 18.99 7.12 15.83
C PHE A 121 17.46 7.22 15.89
N LEU A 122 16.74 7.21 14.76
CA LEU A 122 15.27 7.34 14.72
C LEU A 122 14.49 6.33 15.59
N GLY A 123 15.08 5.16 15.88
CA GLY A 123 14.50 4.16 16.77
C GLY A 123 14.52 4.52 18.26
N LEU A 124 15.22 5.58 18.69
CA LEU A 124 15.44 5.90 20.10
C LEU A 124 14.27 6.63 20.78
N HIS A 125 13.35 7.25 20.03
CA HIS A 125 12.17 7.93 20.59
C HIS A 125 10.96 7.86 19.65
N PRO A 126 9.76 7.49 20.12
CA PRO A 126 8.58 7.31 19.25
C PRO A 126 8.17 8.60 18.53
N ASP A 127 8.36 9.76 19.18
CA ASP A 127 7.92 11.04 18.63
C ASP A 127 8.72 11.48 17.40
N MET A 128 9.93 10.96 17.17
CA MET A 128 10.67 11.23 15.92
C MET A 128 9.96 10.63 14.71
N GLY A 129 9.44 9.41 14.82
CA GLY A 129 8.64 8.79 13.76
C GLY A 129 7.32 9.53 13.51
N LEU A 130 6.69 10.03 14.58
CA LEU A 130 5.49 10.87 14.48
C LEU A 130 5.79 12.23 13.84
N HIS A 131 6.92 12.85 14.17
CA HIS A 131 7.40 14.09 13.57
C HIS A 131 7.68 13.92 12.08
N LEU A 132 8.42 12.87 11.67
CA LEU A 132 8.70 12.58 10.27
C LEU A 132 7.41 12.48 9.44
N VAL A 133 6.43 11.69 9.87
CA VAL A 133 5.15 11.53 9.14
C VAL A 133 4.42 12.88 9.00
N ARG A 134 4.46 13.72 10.04
CA ARG A 134 3.81 15.05 10.02
C ARG A 134 4.56 16.07 9.19
N MET A 135 5.89 16.08 9.24
CA MET A 135 6.74 17.00 8.49
C MET A 135 6.74 16.67 6.99
N ALA A 136 6.77 15.39 6.61
CA ALA A 136 6.62 14.97 5.22
C ALA A 136 5.31 15.47 4.60
N HIS A 137 4.19 15.35 5.33
CA HIS A 137 2.90 15.86 4.89
C HIS A 137 2.89 17.39 4.75
N LEU A 138 3.57 18.10 5.66
CA LEU A 138 3.69 19.56 5.58
C LEU A 138 4.55 20.00 4.39
N ILE A 139 5.70 19.35 4.14
CA ILE A 139 6.56 19.62 2.99
C ILE A 139 5.81 19.37 1.68
N ARG A 140 5.06 18.26 1.57
CA ARG A 140 4.20 17.98 0.41
C ARG A 140 3.12 19.05 0.22
N SER A 141 2.63 19.69 1.28
CA SER A 141 1.69 20.83 1.18
C SER A 141 2.35 22.16 0.79
N PHE A 142 3.69 22.24 0.84
CA PHE A 142 4.48 23.40 0.40
C PHE A 142 5.05 23.25 -1.01
N GLN A 143 4.96 22.06 -1.61
CA GLN A 143 5.42 21.81 -2.97
C GLN A 143 4.55 22.61 -3.96
N PRO A 144 5.14 23.38 -4.90
CA PRO A 144 4.37 24.10 -5.90
C PRO A 144 3.54 23.16 -6.80
N PRO A 145 2.36 23.59 -7.29
CA PRO A 145 1.61 22.81 -8.28
C PRO A 145 2.48 22.53 -9.52
N ALA A 146 2.45 21.30 -10.04
CA ALA A 146 3.34 20.84 -11.12
C ALA A 146 3.33 21.75 -12.38
N ALA A 147 2.19 22.39 -12.68
CA ALA A 147 2.07 23.38 -13.74
C ALA A 147 3.01 24.61 -13.60
N GLN A 148 3.55 24.89 -12.41
CA GLN A 148 4.55 25.96 -12.18
C GLN A 148 5.99 25.55 -12.53
N ALA A 149 6.24 24.26 -12.82
CA ALA A 149 7.50 23.77 -13.35
C ALA A 149 7.65 24.05 -14.87
N TRP A 150 6.59 24.48 -15.55
CA TRP A 150 6.56 24.72 -17.00
C TRP A 150 6.85 26.18 -17.36
N ASP A 151 7.49 26.38 -18.51
CA ASP A 151 7.78 27.68 -19.10
C ASP A 151 7.40 27.63 -20.60
N GLY A 152 6.13 27.94 -20.90
CA GLY A 152 5.53 27.62 -22.20
C GLY A 152 5.30 26.11 -22.36
N ASP A 153 5.77 25.54 -23.47
CA ASP A 153 5.56 24.13 -23.84
C ASP A 153 6.65 23.17 -23.32
N ASP A 154 7.63 23.65 -22.55
CA ASP A 154 8.71 22.86 -21.94
C ASP A 154 8.81 23.06 -20.43
N LEU A 155 9.55 22.19 -19.74
CA LEU A 155 9.89 22.33 -18.32
C LEU A 155 11.03 23.34 -18.14
N ARG A 156 11.00 24.11 -17.04
CA ARG A 156 12.07 25.03 -16.67
C ARG A 156 13.29 24.23 -16.20
N GLY A 157 14.29 24.12 -17.07
CA GLY A 157 15.57 23.48 -16.77
C GLY A 157 16.33 24.12 -15.60
N SER A 158 17.21 23.34 -15.00
CA SER A 158 18.11 23.77 -13.93
C SER A 158 19.47 23.10 -14.08
N GLU A 159 20.54 23.77 -13.65
CA GLU A 159 21.92 23.23 -13.67
C GLU A 159 21.99 21.87 -12.98
N SER A 160 21.30 21.72 -11.85
CA SER A 160 21.12 20.45 -11.14
C SER A 160 20.40 19.36 -11.94
N PHE A 161 19.45 19.71 -12.82
CA PHE A 161 18.80 18.73 -13.69
C PHE A 161 19.74 18.29 -14.82
N ASP A 162 20.48 19.22 -15.43
CA ASP A 162 21.45 18.88 -16.47
C ASP A 162 22.60 18.02 -15.88
N GLU A 163 23.08 18.30 -14.66
CA GLU A 163 24.01 17.42 -13.94
C GLU A 163 23.46 16.02 -13.70
N VAL A 164 22.19 15.90 -13.27
CA VAL A 164 21.51 14.60 -13.08
C VAL A 164 21.35 13.86 -14.41
N TYR A 165 21.01 14.58 -15.48
CA TYR A 165 20.84 14.02 -16.83
C TYR A 165 22.16 13.50 -17.40
N GLU A 166 23.24 14.28 -17.31
CA GLU A 166 24.55 13.85 -17.78
C GLU A 166 25.10 12.68 -16.93
N ARG A 167 24.86 12.67 -15.61
CA ARG A 167 25.12 11.47 -14.77
C ARG A 167 24.32 10.26 -15.24
N PHE A 168 23.05 10.44 -15.58
CA PHE A 168 22.19 9.36 -16.09
C PHE A 168 22.69 8.79 -17.43
N MET A 169 23.19 9.64 -18.31
CA MET A 169 23.77 9.26 -19.59
C MET A 169 25.14 8.59 -19.44
N ALA A 170 26.06 9.16 -18.64
CA ALA A 170 27.45 8.72 -18.50
C ALA A 170 27.63 7.34 -17.82
N ALA A 171 26.66 6.89 -17.00
CA ALA A 171 26.73 5.56 -16.39
C ALA A 171 26.65 4.41 -17.40
N ARG A 172 26.10 4.67 -18.60
CA ARG A 172 26.00 3.73 -19.72
C ARG A 172 27.36 3.13 -20.09
N ASP A 173 28.38 3.97 -20.23
CA ASP A 173 29.68 3.58 -20.78
C ASP A 173 30.58 2.92 -19.71
N ASN A 174 30.23 3.06 -18.43
CA ASN A 174 31.03 2.59 -17.29
C ASN A 174 30.49 1.31 -16.62
N THR A 175 29.25 0.88 -16.89
CA THR A 175 28.55 -0.14 -16.08
C THR A 175 28.51 -1.53 -16.75
N THR A 176 29.53 -2.38 -16.55
CA THR A 176 29.44 -3.79 -16.99
C THR A 176 28.54 -4.61 -16.05
N LEU A 177 27.31 -4.91 -16.46
CA LEU A 177 26.34 -5.72 -15.70
C LEU A 177 26.63 -7.23 -15.82
N ARG A 178 27.39 -7.79 -14.89
CA ARG A 178 27.88 -9.19 -14.92
C ARG A 178 26.96 -10.16 -14.17
N GLY A 179 26.22 -9.67 -13.17
CA GLY A 179 25.36 -10.47 -12.30
C GLY A 179 23.96 -9.88 -12.08
N ASN A 180 23.10 -10.66 -11.42
CA ASN A 180 21.76 -10.19 -11.03
C ASN A 180 21.80 -9.07 -9.99
N ASP A 181 22.84 -9.00 -9.15
CA ASP A 181 22.99 -7.95 -8.13
C ASP A 181 23.38 -6.60 -8.76
N ASP A 182 24.30 -6.59 -9.74
CA ASP A 182 24.63 -5.41 -10.56
C ASP A 182 23.38 -4.83 -11.21
N ARG A 183 22.54 -5.69 -11.80
CA ARG A 183 21.25 -5.30 -12.42
C ARG A 183 20.30 -4.65 -11.41
N ARG A 184 20.23 -5.15 -10.18
CA ARG A 184 19.39 -4.54 -9.12
C ARG A 184 19.95 -3.19 -8.67
N ASN A 185 21.27 -3.08 -8.54
CA ASN A 185 21.92 -1.82 -8.19
C ASN A 185 21.73 -0.78 -9.32
N TYR A 186 21.80 -1.19 -10.58
CA TYR A 186 21.53 -0.32 -11.74
C TYR A 186 20.07 0.10 -11.86
N ILE A 187 19.11 -0.80 -11.58
CA ILE A 187 17.68 -0.44 -11.47
C ILE A 187 17.46 0.59 -10.36
N ARG A 188 18.00 0.35 -9.15
CA ARG A 188 17.88 1.32 -8.04
C ARG A 188 18.51 2.65 -8.41
N TRP A 189 19.76 2.66 -8.89
CA TRP A 189 20.44 3.89 -9.31
C TRP A 189 19.66 4.64 -10.41
N SER A 190 19.04 3.92 -11.36
CA SER A 190 18.20 4.53 -12.40
C SER A 190 16.93 5.20 -11.82
N GLN A 191 16.37 4.63 -10.74
CA GLN A 191 15.29 5.26 -9.98
C GLN A 191 15.80 6.48 -9.21
N ASN A 192 16.87 6.34 -8.41
CA ASN A 192 17.47 7.46 -7.69
C ASN A 192 17.78 8.67 -8.58
N GLN A 193 18.34 8.48 -9.78
CA GLN A 193 18.56 9.61 -10.71
C GLN A 193 17.25 10.19 -11.27
N LEU A 194 16.19 9.38 -11.40
CA LEU A 194 14.88 9.90 -11.79
C LEU A 194 14.22 10.70 -10.66
N ASP A 195 14.34 10.22 -9.42
CA ASP A 195 13.87 10.91 -8.22
C ASP A 195 14.61 12.27 -8.07
N GLU A 196 15.94 12.28 -8.18
CA GLU A 196 16.78 13.50 -8.21
C GLU A 196 16.38 14.46 -9.35
N ALA A 197 16.01 13.94 -10.53
CA ALA A 197 15.56 14.76 -11.66
C ALA A 197 14.19 15.42 -11.41
N PHE A 198 13.28 14.71 -10.74
CA PHE A 198 11.99 15.27 -10.33
C PHE A 198 12.16 16.39 -9.30
N ASP A 199 13.02 16.22 -8.29
CA ASP A 199 13.37 17.26 -7.31
C ASP A 199 14.02 18.50 -7.97
N ALA A 200 14.96 18.27 -8.88
CA ALA A 200 15.63 19.32 -9.65
C ALA A 200 14.66 20.15 -10.51
N LEU A 201 13.58 19.52 -10.99
CA LEU A 201 12.52 20.13 -11.80
C LEU A 201 11.24 20.50 -11.02
N MET A 202 11.23 20.35 -9.69
CA MET A 202 10.10 20.71 -8.80
C MET A 202 8.83 19.84 -8.97
N LEU A 203 8.94 18.67 -9.59
CA LEU A 203 7.81 17.81 -9.97
C LEU A 203 7.39 16.84 -8.85
N PRO A 204 6.14 16.34 -8.83
CA PRO A 204 5.68 15.39 -7.82
C PRO A 204 6.41 14.04 -7.91
N GLU A 205 7.13 13.67 -6.85
CA GLU A 205 7.92 12.41 -6.76
C GLU A 205 7.07 11.15 -6.99
N ASP A 206 5.77 11.18 -6.67
CA ASP A 206 4.87 10.04 -6.88
C ASP A 206 4.53 9.78 -8.36
N LEU A 207 5.01 10.63 -9.28
CA LEU A 207 5.02 10.39 -10.72
C LEU A 207 6.39 9.93 -11.27
N ALA A 208 7.42 9.85 -10.42
CA ALA A 208 8.71 9.21 -10.73
C ALA A 208 8.69 7.68 -10.47
N ASP A 209 7.90 7.24 -9.49
CA ASP A 209 7.70 5.83 -9.15
C ASP A 209 6.88 5.10 -10.24
N ALA A 210 7.09 3.79 -10.42
CA ALA A 210 6.36 3.02 -11.43
C ALA A 210 4.85 2.90 -11.06
N PRO A 211 3.91 3.28 -11.95
CA PRO A 211 2.52 3.51 -11.59
C PRO A 211 1.74 2.25 -11.18
N ASP A 212 0.61 2.43 -10.51
CA ASP A 212 -0.20 1.31 -10.07
C ASP A 212 -0.73 0.44 -11.24
N GLY A 213 -0.58 -0.88 -11.08
CA GLY A 213 -0.81 -1.85 -12.15
C GLY A 213 0.28 -1.88 -13.25
N PHE A 214 1.48 -1.33 -13.05
CA PHE A 214 2.56 -1.34 -14.05
C PHE A 214 2.91 -2.74 -14.60
N PHE A 215 2.68 -3.81 -13.84
CA PHE A 215 2.93 -5.17 -14.30
C PHE A 215 1.71 -5.81 -15.01
N ASN A 216 0.49 -5.37 -14.73
CA ASN A 216 -0.75 -5.73 -15.42
C ASN A 216 -0.75 -5.30 -16.90
N GLU A 217 -1.21 -6.17 -17.81
CA GLU A 217 -1.27 -5.88 -19.25
C GLU A 217 -2.43 -4.96 -19.66
N SER A 218 -3.42 -4.74 -18.77
CA SER A 218 -4.63 -3.92 -19.04
C SER A 218 -4.50 -2.44 -18.63
N THR A 219 -3.57 -2.11 -17.74
CA THR A 219 -3.35 -0.75 -17.21
C THR A 219 -1.99 -0.19 -17.63
N ARG A 220 -0.90 -1.00 -17.60
CA ARG A 220 0.28 -0.95 -18.51
C ARG A 220 0.44 0.34 -19.32
N PRO A 221 1.17 1.41 -18.92
CA PRO A 221 1.43 2.51 -19.83
C PRO A 221 1.94 2.02 -21.21
N MET A 222 1.35 2.54 -22.28
CA MET A 222 1.58 2.05 -23.65
C MET A 222 3.01 2.31 -24.12
N TYR A 223 3.72 3.28 -23.54
CA TYR A 223 5.12 3.58 -23.86
C TYR A 223 6.12 2.47 -23.47
N ILE A 224 5.68 1.46 -22.72
CA ILE A 224 6.48 0.24 -22.43
C ILE A 224 6.32 -0.84 -23.50
N ASP A 225 5.12 -0.95 -24.08
CA ASP A 225 4.76 -2.04 -25.02
C ASP A 225 4.72 -1.58 -26.50
N SER A 226 4.84 -0.27 -26.77
CA SER A 226 4.67 0.34 -28.10
C SER A 226 5.95 1.03 -28.59
N MET A 227 6.20 1.02 -29.89
CA MET A 227 7.33 1.75 -30.47
C MET A 227 7.13 3.27 -30.37
N PRO A 228 8.20 4.06 -30.11
CA PRO A 228 8.17 5.51 -30.13
C PRO A 228 7.54 6.10 -31.39
N GLY A 229 6.87 7.25 -31.24
CA GLY A 229 6.20 7.97 -32.34
C GLY A 229 4.88 7.36 -32.84
N SER A 230 4.42 6.23 -32.29
CA SER A 230 3.11 5.67 -32.63
C SER A 230 1.97 6.32 -31.84
N ASP A 231 0.75 6.39 -32.41
CA ASP A 231 -0.45 6.90 -31.71
C ASP A 231 -0.68 6.23 -30.35
N ALA A 232 -0.38 4.93 -30.27
CA ALA A 232 -0.48 4.15 -29.04
C ALA A 232 0.53 4.61 -27.97
N PHE A 233 1.77 4.91 -28.38
CA PHE A 233 2.84 5.43 -27.52
C PHE A 233 2.53 6.86 -27.03
N LEU A 234 2.01 7.72 -27.91
CA LEU A 234 1.67 9.12 -27.61
C LEU A 234 0.36 9.26 -26.81
N TYR A 235 -0.75 8.74 -27.34
CA TYR A 235 -2.11 9.01 -26.85
C TYR A 235 -2.72 7.84 -26.05
N GLY A 236 -2.04 6.70 -25.96
CA GLY A 236 -2.52 5.53 -25.23
C GLY A 236 -3.48 4.65 -26.03
N LYS A 237 -4.16 3.73 -25.35
CA LYS A 237 -5.14 2.82 -25.96
C LYS A 237 -6.14 2.28 -24.94
N GLY A 238 -7.41 2.69 -25.05
CA GLY A 238 -8.49 2.24 -24.16
C GLY A 238 -8.30 2.75 -22.73
N THR A 239 -7.91 1.87 -21.81
CA THR A 239 -7.57 2.20 -20.41
C THR A 239 -6.10 2.63 -20.24
N ARG A 240 -5.23 2.19 -21.14
CA ARG A 240 -3.76 2.29 -21.03
C ARG A 240 -3.27 3.68 -21.44
N SER A 241 -2.50 4.35 -20.59
CA SER A 241 -1.99 5.72 -20.82
C SER A 241 -0.93 5.78 -21.93
N GLY A 242 -0.84 6.93 -22.60
CA GLY A 242 0.30 7.30 -23.46
C GLY A 242 1.07 8.49 -22.85
N ILE A 243 2.20 8.85 -23.45
CA ILE A 243 3.10 9.89 -22.94
C ILE A 243 2.47 11.28 -22.86
N VAL A 244 1.55 11.62 -23.77
CA VAL A 244 0.87 12.92 -23.72
C VAL A 244 -0.02 13.04 -22.48
N ARG A 245 -0.51 11.91 -21.93
CA ARG A 245 -1.16 11.87 -20.61
C ARG A 245 -0.16 12.04 -19.46
N VAL A 246 1.07 11.51 -19.56
CA VAL A 246 2.13 11.79 -18.57
C VAL A 246 2.47 13.28 -18.57
N ARG A 247 2.55 13.94 -19.74
CA ARG A 247 2.71 15.41 -19.83
C ARG A 247 1.58 16.16 -19.10
N GLN A 248 0.34 15.70 -19.27
CA GLN A 248 -0.84 16.25 -18.60
C GLN A 248 -0.80 16.04 -17.07
N GLU A 249 -0.35 14.88 -16.60
CA GLU A 249 -0.26 14.53 -15.17
C GLU A 249 0.87 15.30 -14.48
N LEU A 250 1.95 15.63 -15.21
CA LEU A 250 2.99 16.59 -14.81
C LEU A 250 2.55 18.07 -14.94
N GLY A 251 1.29 18.34 -15.28
CA GLY A 251 0.72 19.70 -15.35
C GLY A 251 1.07 20.51 -16.59
N GLY A 252 1.68 19.89 -17.62
CA GLY A 252 2.08 20.57 -18.85
C GLY A 252 0.89 20.90 -19.77
N PRO A 253 1.05 21.91 -20.66
CA PRO A 253 -0.01 22.30 -21.58
C PRO A 253 -0.36 21.15 -22.55
N LEU A 254 -1.64 21.05 -22.91
CA LEU A 254 -2.12 20.22 -24.01
C LEU A 254 -2.78 21.09 -25.08
N SER A 255 -2.50 20.80 -26.35
CA SER A 255 -3.29 21.34 -27.45
C SER A 255 -4.70 20.74 -27.46
N ALA A 256 -5.62 21.42 -28.17
CA ALA A 256 -6.97 20.90 -28.40
C ALA A 256 -6.95 19.58 -29.20
N GLU A 257 -5.99 19.43 -30.12
CA GLU A 257 -5.82 18.22 -30.94
C GLU A 257 -5.34 17.03 -30.11
N GLU A 258 -4.34 17.22 -29.26
CA GLU A 258 -3.87 16.18 -28.31
C GLU A 258 -4.97 15.77 -27.32
N THR A 259 -5.72 16.73 -26.81
CA THR A 259 -6.87 16.47 -25.93
C THR A 259 -7.95 15.65 -26.64
N ALA A 260 -8.24 15.96 -27.91
CA ALA A 260 -9.16 15.19 -28.74
C ALA A 260 -8.60 13.79 -29.09
N ALA A 261 -7.30 13.66 -29.32
CA ALA A 261 -6.63 12.38 -29.59
C ALA A 261 -6.65 11.45 -28.38
N ILE A 262 -6.45 11.97 -27.16
CA ILE A 262 -6.64 11.22 -25.90
C ILE A 262 -8.11 10.80 -25.73
N ALA A 263 -9.07 11.67 -26.05
CA ALA A 263 -10.49 11.28 -26.00
C ALA A 263 -10.82 10.18 -27.02
N ALA A 264 -10.25 10.24 -28.23
CA ALA A 264 -10.42 9.25 -29.28
C ALA A 264 -9.74 7.91 -28.96
N SER A 265 -8.53 7.90 -28.40
CA SER A 265 -7.79 6.66 -28.04
C SER A 265 -8.50 5.85 -26.95
N ARG A 266 -9.28 6.52 -26.09
CA ARG A 266 -10.11 5.93 -25.03
C ARG A 266 -11.51 5.50 -25.52
N ALA A 267 -11.96 5.98 -26.67
CA ALA A 267 -13.26 5.64 -27.23
C ALA A 267 -13.30 4.17 -27.71
N LYS A 268 -14.27 3.40 -27.23
CA LYS A 268 -14.50 2.04 -27.74
C LYS A 268 -15.12 2.13 -29.14
N PRO A 269 -14.63 1.37 -30.14
CA PRO A 269 -15.19 1.40 -31.49
C PRO A 269 -16.67 1.01 -31.46
N SER A 270 -17.52 1.90 -31.97
CA SER A 270 -18.98 1.79 -31.85
C SER A 270 -19.52 0.77 -32.86
N THR A 271 -19.81 -0.45 -32.40
CA THR A 271 -20.50 -1.46 -33.21
C THR A 271 -21.98 -1.07 -33.43
N LYS A 272 -22.23 -0.20 -34.42
CA LYS A 272 -23.56 0.15 -34.95
C LYS A 272 -23.46 0.58 -36.41
N GLY A 273 -24.29 -0.03 -37.27
CA GLY A 273 -24.45 0.34 -38.69
C GLY A 273 -24.03 -0.81 -39.62
N GLY A 274 -24.99 -1.53 -40.20
CA GLY A 274 -24.70 -2.66 -41.10
C GLY A 274 -25.77 -3.75 -41.19
N SER A 275 -27.06 -3.40 -41.21
CA SER A 275 -28.14 -4.35 -41.48
C SER A 275 -29.15 -3.75 -42.46
N SER A 276 -29.02 -4.12 -43.73
CA SER A 276 -29.97 -3.79 -44.79
C SER A 276 -29.90 -4.81 -45.93
N GLY A 277 -30.70 -5.87 -45.75
CA GLY A 277 -31.13 -6.93 -46.68
C GLY A 277 -30.54 -7.15 -48.09
N GLY A 278 -30.31 -8.44 -48.39
CA GLY A 278 -30.67 -9.05 -49.68
C GLY A 278 -29.56 -9.75 -50.48
N GLY A 279 -29.87 -10.88 -51.11
CA GLY A 279 -29.12 -11.38 -52.28
C GLY A 279 -28.44 -12.76 -52.20
N SER A 280 -29.23 -13.82 -52.13
CA SER A 280 -29.00 -15.17 -52.71
C SER A 280 -27.60 -15.60 -53.26
N GLY A 281 -27.11 -16.75 -52.77
CA GLY A 281 -26.09 -17.61 -53.42
C GLY A 281 -24.65 -17.48 -52.88
N GLY A 282 -23.84 -18.55 -52.81
CA GLY A 282 -24.15 -19.97 -53.04
C GLY A 282 -22.92 -20.89 -52.97
N GLY A 283 -22.97 -21.93 -52.11
CA GLY A 283 -21.90 -22.94 -51.90
C GLY A 283 -20.77 -22.50 -50.96
N SER A 284 -19.90 -23.39 -50.44
CA SER A 284 -19.99 -24.84 -50.21
C SER A 284 -18.81 -25.27 -49.31
N GLY A 285 -19.02 -26.24 -48.39
CA GLY A 285 -18.05 -26.67 -47.37
C GLY A 285 -18.06 -25.77 -46.12
N GLY A 286 -17.98 -26.26 -44.88
CA GLY A 286 -17.70 -27.62 -44.38
C GLY A 286 -16.32 -27.67 -43.69
N GLY A 287 -16.21 -27.83 -42.37
CA GLY A 287 -17.25 -27.92 -41.34
C GLY A 287 -16.68 -27.99 -39.91
N TYR A 288 -17.56 -28.11 -38.91
CA TYR A 288 -17.27 -28.41 -37.49
C TYR A 288 -16.42 -27.40 -36.69
N GLY A 289 -17.03 -26.25 -36.35
CA GLY A 289 -16.60 -25.38 -35.24
C GLY A 289 -17.72 -25.19 -34.22
N GLY A 290 -17.72 -25.96 -33.13
CA GLY A 290 -18.82 -26.03 -32.15
C GLY A 290 -18.91 -24.85 -31.17
N GLY A 291 -19.21 -23.65 -31.67
CA GLY A 291 -19.41 -22.46 -30.83
C GLY A 291 -20.73 -22.47 -30.06
N GLY A 292 -20.69 -22.82 -28.77
CA GLY A 292 -21.83 -22.60 -27.87
C GLY A 292 -22.07 -21.09 -27.65
N PRO A 293 -23.33 -20.63 -27.51
CA PRO A 293 -23.64 -19.21 -27.41
C PRO A 293 -23.05 -18.60 -26.13
N PRO A 294 -22.55 -17.35 -26.16
CA PRO A 294 -22.11 -16.66 -24.95
C PRO A 294 -23.29 -16.47 -24.01
N GLY A 295 -23.20 -17.05 -22.81
CA GLY A 295 -24.22 -16.89 -21.77
C GLY A 295 -24.45 -15.40 -21.44
N PRO A 296 -25.67 -15.02 -21.02
CA PRO A 296 -26.01 -13.62 -20.80
C PRO A 296 -25.05 -12.99 -19.78
N ARG A 297 -24.39 -11.90 -20.18
CA ARG A 297 -23.62 -11.05 -19.26
C ARG A 297 -24.57 -10.62 -18.14
N LYS A 298 -24.33 -11.09 -16.91
CA LYS A 298 -25.09 -10.67 -15.73
C LYS A 298 -25.09 -9.15 -15.68
N GLY A 299 -26.27 -8.53 -15.72
CA GLY A 299 -26.39 -7.09 -15.54
C GLY A 299 -25.82 -6.71 -14.16
N ARG A 300 -25.10 -5.58 -14.10
CA ARG A 300 -24.67 -5.02 -12.80
C ARG A 300 -25.92 -4.78 -11.95
N PRO A 301 -26.03 -5.32 -10.72
CA PRO A 301 -27.16 -5.03 -9.85
C PRO A 301 -27.10 -3.57 -9.41
N ILE A 302 -27.88 -2.70 -10.07
CA ILE A 302 -28.10 -1.33 -9.60
C ILE A 302 -29.14 -1.38 -8.49
N PHE A 303 -28.69 -1.76 -7.29
CA PHE A 303 -29.44 -1.53 -6.06
C PHE A 303 -28.89 -0.29 -5.36
N PRO A 304 -29.75 0.62 -4.87
CA PRO A 304 -29.36 1.57 -3.84
C PRO A 304 -29.13 0.78 -2.55
N TYR A 305 -27.90 0.31 -2.33
CA TYR A 305 -27.54 -0.40 -1.12
C TYR A 305 -27.50 0.61 0.03
N THR A 306 -28.57 0.62 0.80
CA THR A 306 -28.75 1.41 2.02
C THR A 306 -29.29 0.48 3.12
N MET A 307 -29.20 0.92 4.37
CA MET A 307 -29.65 0.13 5.52
C MET A 307 -30.64 0.94 6.35
N THR A 308 -31.84 0.39 6.53
CA THR A 308 -32.91 1.05 7.28
C THR A 308 -32.77 0.79 8.78
N LEU A 309 -33.49 1.58 9.59
CA LEU A 309 -33.59 1.35 11.03
C LEU A 309 -34.22 -0.02 11.35
N GLU A 310 -35.06 -0.53 10.46
CA GLU A 310 -35.65 -1.86 10.59
C GLU A 310 -34.57 -2.95 10.41
N HIS A 311 -33.70 -2.82 9.41
CA HIS A 311 -32.59 -3.77 9.19
C HIS A 311 -31.60 -3.75 10.37
N ALA A 312 -31.29 -2.57 10.92
CA ALA A 312 -30.44 -2.44 12.12
C ALA A 312 -31.08 -3.05 13.37
N ARG A 313 -32.41 -2.94 13.52
CA ARG A 313 -33.16 -3.62 14.58
C ARG A 313 -33.21 -5.13 14.38
N ALA A 314 -33.31 -5.61 13.12
CA ALA A 314 -33.31 -7.03 12.79
C ALA A 314 -31.95 -7.68 13.05
N ASP A 315 -30.83 -7.06 12.65
CA ASP A 315 -29.46 -7.53 12.96
C ASP A 315 -29.26 -7.71 14.47
N LEU A 316 -29.63 -6.69 15.26
CA LEU A 316 -29.56 -6.76 16.72
C LEU A 316 -30.53 -7.78 17.31
N LYS A 317 -31.71 -8.00 16.70
CA LYS A 317 -32.67 -9.00 17.16
C LYS A 317 -32.15 -10.42 16.92
N ASP A 318 -31.61 -10.74 15.73
CA ASP A 318 -31.03 -12.06 15.44
C ASP A 318 -29.89 -12.41 16.40
N LEU A 319 -29.03 -11.44 16.72
CA LEU A 319 -27.94 -11.62 17.68
C LEU A 319 -28.43 -11.75 19.14
N ASN A 320 -29.46 -10.99 19.51
CA ASN A 320 -30.11 -11.16 20.82
C ASN A 320 -30.87 -12.49 20.93
N ASP A 321 -31.41 -13.02 19.84
CA ASP A 321 -32.05 -14.35 19.75
C ASP A 321 -31.01 -15.50 19.61
N ASP A 322 -29.75 -15.19 19.29
CA ASP A 322 -28.58 -16.09 19.39
C ASP A 322 -28.11 -16.23 20.85
N ALA A 323 -28.01 -15.12 21.58
CA ALA A 323 -27.56 -15.09 22.98
C ALA A 323 -28.67 -15.48 23.99
N TYR A 324 -29.88 -14.98 23.79
CA TYR A 324 -31.06 -15.24 24.62
C TYR A 324 -32.16 -15.93 23.82
N PRO A 325 -31.99 -17.20 23.40
CA PRO A 325 -33.02 -17.95 22.71
C PRO A 325 -34.31 -17.98 23.55
N LYS A 326 -35.41 -17.54 22.95
CA LYS A 326 -36.77 -17.48 23.48
C LYS A 326 -37.72 -18.10 22.46
N ASP A 327 -38.90 -18.54 22.89
CA ASP A 327 -39.95 -19.10 22.02
C ASP A 327 -40.70 -18.03 21.20
N ARG A 328 -39.95 -17.06 20.67
CA ARG A 328 -40.44 -16.00 19.79
C ARG A 328 -39.85 -16.21 18.39
N PRO A 329 -40.60 -15.91 17.32
CA PRO A 329 -40.03 -15.99 15.97
C PRO A 329 -38.80 -15.08 15.85
N ARG A 330 -37.74 -15.59 15.23
CA ARG A 330 -36.60 -14.78 14.78
C ARG A 330 -37.05 -13.71 13.78
N PRO A 331 -36.28 -12.62 13.58
CA PRO A 331 -36.52 -11.75 12.43
C PRO A 331 -36.51 -12.59 11.14
N ASP A 332 -37.33 -12.21 10.17
CA ASP A 332 -37.38 -12.91 8.89
C ASP A 332 -36.05 -12.74 8.12
N GLU A 333 -35.64 -13.77 7.38
CA GLU A 333 -34.44 -13.74 6.53
C GLU A 333 -34.58 -12.70 5.39
N THR A 334 -35.78 -12.18 5.13
CA THR A 334 -36.05 -11.06 4.20
C THR A 334 -35.74 -9.68 4.77
N VAL A 335 -35.80 -9.49 6.10
CA VAL A 335 -35.59 -8.19 6.79
C VAL A 335 -34.13 -8.02 7.25
N LEU A 336 -33.39 -9.12 7.35
CA LEU A 336 -31.94 -9.11 7.54
C LEU A 336 -31.25 -8.77 6.22
N GLN A 337 -30.54 -7.62 6.16
CA GLN A 337 -29.77 -7.23 4.96
C GLN A 337 -28.77 -8.33 4.52
N HIS A 338 -28.15 -9.02 5.49
CA HIS A 338 -27.18 -10.09 5.25
C HIS A 338 -27.38 -11.25 6.25
N PRO A 339 -28.27 -12.22 5.94
CA PRO A 339 -28.56 -13.33 6.83
C PRO A 339 -27.39 -14.33 6.88
N THR A 340 -26.72 -14.39 8.03
CA THR A 340 -25.63 -15.36 8.28
C THR A 340 -26.13 -16.79 8.34
N THR A 341 -25.26 -17.74 7.99
CA THR A 341 -25.57 -19.17 8.04
C THR A 341 -25.92 -19.59 9.46
N LYS A 342 -27.15 -20.07 9.64
CA LYS A 342 -27.69 -20.54 10.92
C LYS A 342 -26.72 -21.52 11.61
N ASN A 343 -26.30 -21.15 12.82
CA ASN A 343 -25.36 -21.93 13.62
C ASN A 343 -25.98 -23.23 14.15
N ARG A 344 -25.14 -24.17 14.55
CA ARG A 344 -25.60 -25.48 15.03
C ARG A 344 -26.16 -25.36 16.45
N PRO A 345 -27.37 -25.86 16.75
CA PRO A 345 -27.99 -25.71 18.08
C PRO A 345 -27.16 -26.30 19.23
N ASP A 346 -26.40 -27.37 18.98
CA ASP A 346 -25.45 -27.95 19.95
C ASP A 346 -24.42 -26.90 20.42
N THR A 347 -23.77 -26.24 19.47
CA THR A 347 -22.69 -25.28 19.68
C THR A 347 -23.21 -23.97 20.25
N MET A 348 -24.45 -23.59 19.91
CA MET A 348 -25.10 -22.41 20.51
C MET A 348 -25.50 -22.66 21.97
N ALA A 349 -25.91 -23.89 22.32
CA ALA A 349 -26.17 -24.26 23.71
C ALA A 349 -24.86 -24.24 24.53
N ASP A 350 -23.78 -24.83 24.01
CA ASP A 350 -22.45 -24.83 24.65
C ASP A 350 -21.90 -23.42 24.91
N TYR A 351 -22.22 -22.45 24.04
CA TYR A 351 -21.69 -21.08 24.11
C TYR A 351 -22.65 -20.10 24.80
N LYS A 352 -23.90 -20.50 25.12
CA LYS A 352 -24.97 -19.60 25.56
C LYS A 352 -24.53 -18.60 26.63
N LYS A 353 -23.92 -19.07 27.73
CA LYS A 353 -23.48 -18.22 28.85
C LYS A 353 -22.47 -17.15 28.42
N ASP A 354 -21.56 -17.50 27.51
CA ASP A 354 -20.52 -16.59 27.03
C ASP A 354 -21.13 -15.54 26.08
N LEU A 355 -22.06 -15.95 25.22
CA LEU A 355 -22.82 -15.04 24.35
C LEU A 355 -23.71 -14.08 25.17
N GLU A 356 -24.39 -14.57 26.21
CA GLU A 356 -25.14 -13.73 27.14
C GLU A 356 -24.23 -12.69 27.84
N ASN A 357 -23.02 -13.07 28.22
CA ASN A 357 -22.06 -12.17 28.87
C ASN A 357 -21.56 -11.09 27.89
N ILE A 358 -21.18 -11.47 26.66
CA ILE A 358 -20.79 -10.53 25.61
C ILE A 358 -21.88 -9.47 25.37
N VAL A 359 -23.16 -9.87 25.37
CA VAL A 359 -24.27 -8.93 25.22
C VAL A 359 -24.51 -8.08 26.47
N LYS A 360 -24.27 -8.60 27.68
CA LYS A 360 -24.33 -7.81 28.93
C LYS A 360 -23.24 -6.74 28.95
N GLU A 361 -21.98 -7.14 28.74
CA GLU A 361 -20.82 -6.25 28.58
C GLU A 361 -21.11 -5.15 27.56
N ALA A 362 -21.45 -5.51 26.32
CA ALA A 362 -21.66 -4.52 25.26
C ALA A 362 -22.82 -3.53 25.52
N ARG A 363 -23.81 -3.90 26.34
CA ARG A 363 -24.93 -3.03 26.74
C ARG A 363 -24.63 -2.18 27.98
N VAL A 364 -23.56 -2.47 28.71
CA VAL A 364 -23.04 -1.70 29.86
C VAL A 364 -21.91 -0.76 29.41
N ASP A 365 -20.96 -1.26 28.64
CA ASP A 365 -19.71 -0.57 28.28
C ASP A 365 -19.88 0.50 27.19
N TYR A 366 -20.90 0.37 26.33
CA TYR A 366 -21.14 1.27 25.20
C TYR A 366 -22.51 1.94 25.31
N TYR A 367 -23.60 1.23 24.99
CA TYR A 367 -24.96 1.67 25.27
C TYR A 367 -25.98 0.54 25.14
N GLN A 368 -27.14 0.68 25.80
CA GLN A 368 -28.29 -0.18 25.54
C GLN A 368 -28.91 0.23 24.19
N ALA A 369 -28.93 -0.67 23.22
CA ALA A 369 -29.49 -0.39 21.89
C ALA A 369 -30.88 0.28 21.94
N GLU A 370 -31.72 -0.11 22.90
CA GLU A 370 -33.06 0.42 23.13
C GLU A 370 -33.08 1.94 23.37
N THR A 371 -32.07 2.51 24.04
CA THR A 371 -31.95 3.96 24.21
C THR A 371 -31.43 4.61 22.93
N THR A 372 -32.06 5.72 22.57
CA THR A 372 -31.68 6.53 21.40
C THR A 372 -30.98 7.79 21.92
N PRO A 373 -29.76 8.14 21.42
CA PRO A 373 -29.12 9.41 21.74
C PRO A 373 -30.05 10.57 21.40
N LYS A 374 -30.12 11.60 22.27
CA LYS A 374 -31.03 12.73 22.07
C LYS A 374 -30.45 13.80 21.15
N ASP A 375 -29.13 13.86 21.07
CA ASP A 375 -28.34 14.92 20.45
C ASP A 375 -27.04 14.36 19.83
N GLN A 376 -26.30 15.24 19.15
CA GLN A 376 -25.04 14.95 18.49
C GLN A 376 -23.95 14.54 19.51
N GLU A 377 -23.84 15.27 20.62
CA GLU A 377 -22.79 15.07 21.62
C GLU A 377 -22.88 13.69 22.30
N GLN A 378 -24.08 13.25 22.70
CA GLN A 378 -24.30 11.88 23.20
C GLN A 378 -23.97 10.82 22.15
N ARG A 379 -24.19 11.11 20.85
CA ARG A 379 -23.82 10.17 19.79
C ARG A 379 -22.31 10.01 19.69
N ASP A 380 -21.57 11.11 19.72
CA ASP A 380 -20.12 11.10 19.52
C ASP A 380 -19.36 10.55 20.73
N LEU A 381 -19.84 10.85 21.94
CA LEU A 381 -19.39 10.23 23.20
C LEU A 381 -19.53 8.69 23.21
N ILE A 382 -20.55 8.15 22.53
CA ILE A 382 -20.74 6.69 22.37
C ILE A 382 -19.93 6.16 21.17
N ALA A 383 -19.83 6.94 20.09
CA ALA A 383 -19.19 6.52 18.85
C ALA A 383 -17.67 6.33 19.00
N MET A 384 -16.98 7.19 19.75
CA MET A 384 -15.52 7.09 19.93
C MET A 384 -15.09 5.79 20.64
N PRO A 385 -15.61 5.42 21.83
CA PRO A 385 -15.29 4.14 22.48
C PRO A 385 -15.67 2.94 21.62
N LEU A 386 -16.83 2.99 20.95
CA LEU A 386 -17.33 1.90 20.11
C LEU A 386 -16.47 1.68 18.86
N ALA A 387 -15.97 2.74 18.24
CA ALA A 387 -15.03 2.66 17.11
C ALA A 387 -13.69 2.05 17.54
N ASP A 388 -13.15 2.43 18.70
CA ASP A 388 -11.93 1.83 19.23
C ASP A 388 -12.11 0.37 19.66
N ALA A 389 -13.27 0.03 20.22
CA ALA A 389 -13.64 -1.35 20.50
C ALA A 389 -13.66 -2.19 19.21
N LEU A 390 -14.30 -1.69 18.14
CA LEU A 390 -14.30 -2.35 16.83
C LEU A 390 -12.89 -2.55 16.26
N ARG A 391 -11.99 -1.55 16.38
CA ARG A 391 -10.58 -1.69 15.97
C ARG A 391 -9.85 -2.78 16.77
N LYS A 392 -10.01 -2.80 18.11
CA LYS A 392 -9.42 -3.81 19.00
C LYS A 392 -9.96 -5.21 18.68
N GLN A 393 -11.29 -5.34 18.53
CA GLN A 393 -11.99 -6.59 18.25
C GLN A 393 -11.61 -7.18 16.89
N ARG A 394 -11.49 -6.34 15.85
CA ARG A 394 -10.94 -6.76 14.54
C ARG A 394 -9.53 -7.32 14.65
N ARG A 395 -8.65 -6.72 15.47
CA ARG A 395 -7.29 -7.23 15.71
C ARG A 395 -7.32 -8.59 16.44
N ALA A 396 -8.15 -8.74 17.47
CA ALA A 396 -8.32 -10.01 18.19
C ALA A 396 -8.77 -11.15 17.24
N VAL A 397 -9.83 -10.94 16.45
CA VAL A 397 -10.33 -11.92 15.47
C VAL A 397 -9.27 -12.25 14.41
N ARG A 398 -8.56 -11.26 13.85
CA ARG A 398 -7.48 -11.48 12.88
C ARG A 398 -6.32 -12.29 13.45
N ASN A 399 -5.95 -12.06 14.72
CA ASN A 399 -4.90 -12.83 15.39
C ASN A 399 -5.33 -14.27 15.63
N LEU A 400 -6.55 -14.48 16.15
CA LEU A 400 -7.10 -15.81 16.42
C LEU A 400 -7.34 -16.63 15.14
N MET A 401 -7.68 -16.00 14.00
CA MET A 401 -7.81 -16.69 12.71
C MET A 401 -6.50 -17.37 12.23
N LYS A 402 -5.33 -16.98 12.74
CA LYS A 402 -4.04 -17.64 12.43
C LYS A 402 -3.80 -18.91 13.25
N THR A 403 -4.60 -19.15 14.29
CA THR A 403 -4.40 -20.23 15.26
C THR A 403 -5.12 -21.53 14.87
N LYS A 404 -4.80 -22.65 15.54
CA LYS A 404 -5.30 -24.00 15.18
C LYS A 404 -5.81 -24.83 16.37
N GLY A 405 -5.72 -24.33 17.60
CA GLY A 405 -6.16 -25.07 18.80
C GLY A 405 -7.68 -25.06 19.00
N ASN A 406 -8.26 -26.17 19.49
CA ASN A 406 -9.71 -26.27 19.73
C ASN A 406 -10.25 -25.18 20.68
N ALA A 407 -9.49 -24.80 21.71
CA ALA A 407 -9.86 -23.71 22.62
C ALA A 407 -9.88 -22.35 21.91
N GLN A 408 -8.83 -22.06 21.14
CA GLN A 408 -8.69 -20.84 20.34
C GLN A 408 -9.77 -20.75 19.25
N LEU A 409 -10.30 -21.88 18.76
CA LEU A 409 -11.45 -21.92 17.84
C LEU A 409 -12.80 -21.64 18.52
N LYS A 410 -12.96 -21.90 19.84
CA LYS A 410 -14.10 -21.39 20.61
C LYS A 410 -13.95 -19.87 20.79
N GLU A 411 -12.78 -19.44 21.25
CA GLU A 411 -12.43 -18.03 21.45
C GLU A 411 -12.65 -17.20 20.18
N LEU A 412 -12.13 -17.64 19.03
CA LEU A 412 -12.33 -17.01 17.72
C LEU A 412 -13.81 -16.80 17.35
N ARG A 413 -14.70 -17.73 17.71
CA ARG A 413 -16.14 -17.62 17.43
C ARG A 413 -16.85 -16.65 18.37
N LEU A 414 -16.44 -16.62 19.64
CA LEU A 414 -16.93 -15.64 20.62
C LEU A 414 -16.47 -14.23 20.26
N GLU A 415 -15.20 -14.07 19.93
CA GLU A 415 -14.61 -12.79 19.52
C GLU A 415 -15.21 -12.28 18.19
N ALA A 416 -15.53 -13.17 17.25
CA ALA A 416 -16.25 -12.83 16.03
C ALA A 416 -17.73 -12.48 16.28
N PHE A 417 -18.38 -13.12 17.26
CA PHE A 417 -19.73 -12.73 17.69
C PHE A 417 -19.73 -11.35 18.35
N LYS A 418 -18.76 -11.07 19.23
CA LYS A 418 -18.55 -9.75 19.85
C LYS A 418 -18.30 -8.67 18.79
N LEU A 419 -17.50 -8.96 17.75
CA LEU A 419 -17.34 -8.07 16.59
C LEU A 419 -18.67 -7.80 15.87
N LYS A 420 -19.42 -8.85 15.51
CA LYS A 420 -20.72 -8.72 14.82
C LYS A 420 -21.73 -7.92 15.67
N TYR A 421 -21.73 -8.09 17.00
CA TYR A 421 -22.61 -7.36 17.93
C TYR A 421 -22.25 -5.88 18.07
N LEU A 422 -20.97 -5.56 18.30
CA LEU A 422 -20.51 -4.16 18.37
C LEU A 422 -20.77 -3.41 17.06
N ARG A 423 -20.65 -4.08 15.91
CA ARG A 423 -20.98 -3.49 14.61
C ARG A 423 -22.49 -3.28 14.44
N ALA A 424 -23.32 -4.23 14.87
CA ALA A 424 -24.78 -4.08 14.84
C ALA A 424 -25.26 -2.91 15.72
N LEU A 425 -24.61 -2.68 16.87
CA LEU A 425 -24.80 -1.46 17.66
C LEU A 425 -24.41 -0.20 16.86
N GLN A 426 -23.19 -0.16 16.31
CA GLN A 426 -22.71 1.03 15.59
C GLN A 426 -23.60 1.37 14.38
N MET A 427 -24.06 0.38 13.61
CA MET A 427 -24.99 0.62 12.50
C MET A 427 -26.32 1.21 12.97
N ARG A 428 -26.84 0.81 14.14
CA ARG A 428 -28.01 1.45 14.73
C ARG A 428 -27.71 2.88 15.18
N LEU A 429 -26.53 3.15 15.75
CA LEU A 429 -26.10 4.50 16.14
C LEU A 429 -26.06 5.46 14.93
N ILE A 430 -25.53 4.97 13.80
CA ILE A 430 -25.38 5.69 12.54
C ILE A 430 -26.73 5.93 11.85
N VAL A 431 -27.58 4.91 11.75
CA VAL A 431 -28.90 5.00 11.07
C VAL A 431 -29.94 5.82 11.85
N VAL A 432 -29.71 6.08 13.14
CA VAL A 432 -30.60 6.92 13.98
C VAL A 432 -30.05 8.36 14.15
N ALA A 433 -28.93 8.69 13.52
CA ALA A 433 -28.27 9.99 13.65
C ALA A 433 -29.19 11.18 13.32
N LYS A 434 -29.05 12.26 14.10
CA LYS A 434 -29.66 13.58 13.86
C LYS A 434 -28.59 14.66 14.11
N PRO A 435 -28.22 15.48 13.09
CA PRO A 435 -28.54 15.30 11.67
C PRO A 435 -28.13 13.90 11.17
N PRO A 436 -28.74 13.40 10.08
CA PRO A 436 -28.31 12.14 9.47
C PRO A 436 -26.82 12.21 9.09
N VAL A 437 -26.12 11.08 9.17
CA VAL A 437 -24.74 10.99 8.67
C VAL A 437 -24.66 11.26 7.17
N THR A 438 -23.48 11.64 6.70
CA THR A 438 -23.22 11.76 5.26
C THR A 438 -23.34 10.42 4.54
N ASP A 439 -23.64 10.45 3.25
CA ASP A 439 -23.66 9.24 2.41
C ASP A 439 -22.28 8.53 2.39
N LEU A 440 -21.19 9.29 2.54
CA LEU A 440 -19.83 8.76 2.67
C LEU A 440 -19.66 7.93 3.96
N GLU A 441 -20.03 8.48 5.12
CA GLU A 441 -19.97 7.77 6.40
C GLU A 441 -20.89 6.54 6.41
N MET A 442 -22.09 6.66 5.83
CA MET A 442 -23.02 5.53 5.68
C MET A 442 -22.41 4.43 4.78
N ARG A 443 -21.85 4.80 3.62
CA ARG A 443 -21.17 3.90 2.68
C ARG A 443 -19.99 3.17 3.34
N ASP A 444 -19.17 3.90 4.08
CA ASP A 444 -17.99 3.34 4.75
C ASP A 444 -18.36 2.42 5.91
N ALA A 445 -19.33 2.79 6.74
CA ALA A 445 -19.87 1.92 7.79
C ALA A 445 -20.51 0.64 7.22
N LEU A 446 -21.15 0.74 6.06
CA LEU A 446 -21.76 -0.38 5.35
C LEU A 446 -20.74 -1.33 4.71
N ARG A 447 -19.66 -0.82 4.12
CA ARG A 447 -18.47 -1.60 3.72
C ARG A 447 -17.88 -2.33 4.93
N ASP A 448 -17.66 -1.59 6.02
CA ASP A 448 -17.13 -2.12 7.27
C ASP A 448 -18.00 -3.24 7.89
N ARG A 449 -19.33 -3.11 7.78
CA ARG A 449 -20.30 -4.13 8.19
C ARG A 449 -20.19 -5.40 7.33
N LEU A 450 -19.95 -5.30 6.02
CA LEU A 450 -19.69 -6.46 5.16
C LEU A 450 -18.42 -7.20 5.58
N ALA A 451 -17.31 -6.47 5.76
CA ALA A 451 -16.04 -7.03 6.22
C ALA A 451 -16.19 -7.83 7.52
N ASP A 452 -16.92 -7.28 8.50
CA ASP A 452 -17.13 -7.92 9.81
C ASP A 452 -18.05 -9.15 9.72
N TRP A 453 -19.06 -9.13 8.83
CA TRP A 453 -19.90 -10.30 8.50
C TRP A 453 -19.12 -11.41 7.79
N ILE A 454 -18.16 -11.05 6.92
CA ILE A 454 -17.27 -11.99 6.24
C ILE A 454 -16.29 -12.62 7.25
N MET A 455 -15.72 -11.83 8.17
CA MET A 455 -14.89 -12.36 9.26
C MET A 455 -15.68 -13.32 10.17
N TYR A 456 -16.95 -13.03 10.46
CA TYR A 456 -17.83 -13.93 11.20
C TYR A 456 -18.03 -15.28 10.49
N GLU A 457 -18.39 -15.27 9.19
CA GLU A 457 -18.57 -16.53 8.45
C GLU A 457 -17.24 -17.31 8.29
N ARG A 458 -16.10 -16.62 8.11
CA ARG A 458 -14.76 -17.23 8.09
C ARG A 458 -14.42 -17.90 9.44
N ALA A 459 -14.67 -17.23 10.56
CA ALA A 459 -14.44 -17.75 11.92
C ALA A 459 -15.25 -19.02 12.22
N TRP A 460 -16.51 -19.06 11.80
CA TRP A 460 -17.36 -20.23 12.02
C TRP A 460 -17.04 -21.39 11.06
N ASP A 461 -16.73 -21.12 9.78
CA ASP A 461 -16.30 -22.14 8.81
C ASP A 461 -15.00 -22.83 9.25
N ALA A 462 -14.03 -22.09 9.80
CA ALA A 462 -12.78 -22.66 10.32
C ALA A 462 -13.03 -23.73 11.40
N GLY A 463 -13.88 -23.43 12.39
CA GLY A 463 -14.24 -24.40 13.43
C GLY A 463 -15.12 -25.55 12.94
N ASP A 464 -16.02 -25.32 11.97
CA ASP A 464 -16.87 -26.38 11.41
C ASP A 464 -16.07 -27.31 10.48
N LYS A 465 -15.03 -26.79 9.80
CA LYS A 465 -14.03 -27.57 9.06
C LYS A 465 -13.23 -28.48 10.01
N VAL A 466 -12.65 -27.94 11.07
CA VAL A 466 -11.88 -28.72 12.06
C VAL A 466 -12.74 -29.80 12.75
N MET A 467 -14.05 -29.59 12.89
CA MET A 467 -14.97 -30.65 13.30
C MET A 467 -15.25 -31.69 12.21
N SER A 468 -15.35 -31.27 10.93
CA SER A 468 -15.57 -32.14 9.77
C SER A 468 -14.38 -33.05 9.47
N ASP A 469 -13.16 -32.58 9.75
CA ASP A 469 -11.90 -33.29 9.49
C ASP A 469 -11.58 -34.38 10.54
N ARG A 470 -12.33 -34.43 11.67
CA ARG A 470 -12.19 -35.49 12.69
C ARG A 470 -12.66 -36.85 12.14
N ALA A 471 -11.86 -37.90 12.36
CA ALA A 471 -12.14 -39.24 11.84
C ALA A 471 -13.46 -39.86 12.33
N ASN A 472 -13.80 -39.68 13.61
CA ASN A 472 -14.87 -40.42 14.29
C ASN A 472 -16.25 -39.73 14.26
N ILE A 473 -16.56 -38.94 13.23
CA ILE A 473 -17.86 -38.24 13.12
C ILE A 473 -18.89 -39.05 12.33
N GLY A 474 -20.14 -39.08 12.84
CA GLY A 474 -21.26 -39.74 12.16
C GLY A 474 -21.56 -39.10 10.79
N LYS A 475 -21.95 -39.93 9.81
CA LYS A 475 -22.18 -39.52 8.41
C LYS A 475 -23.17 -38.35 8.29
N ASP A 476 -24.23 -38.33 9.09
CA ASP A 476 -25.24 -37.24 9.09
C ASP A 476 -24.79 -35.95 9.77
N LEU A 477 -23.81 -36.02 10.70
CA LEU A 477 -23.15 -34.82 11.19
C LEU A 477 -22.23 -34.25 10.10
N LYS A 478 -21.43 -35.09 9.43
CA LYS A 478 -20.58 -34.68 8.31
C LYS A 478 -21.40 -34.07 7.16
N LYS A 479 -22.54 -34.68 6.80
CA LYS A 479 -23.51 -34.17 5.79
C LYS A 479 -24.19 -32.86 6.22
N ARG A 480 -24.34 -32.59 7.53
CA ARG A 480 -24.79 -31.28 8.04
C ARG A 480 -23.68 -30.24 7.97
N LEU A 481 -22.49 -30.55 8.47
CA LEU A 481 -21.31 -29.67 8.42
C LEU A 481 -20.98 -29.23 6.98
N SER A 482 -20.96 -30.15 6.01
CA SER A 482 -20.72 -29.80 4.60
C SER A 482 -21.79 -28.86 4.02
N ARG A 483 -23.05 -28.96 4.43
CA ARG A 483 -24.10 -28.01 4.01
C ARG A 483 -23.91 -26.63 4.63
N TYR A 484 -23.53 -26.55 5.91
CA TYR A 484 -23.20 -25.27 6.56
C TYR A 484 -21.98 -24.62 5.90
N MET A 485 -20.86 -25.34 5.78
CA MET A 485 -19.66 -24.85 5.10
C MET A 485 -19.93 -24.37 3.66
N ALA A 486 -20.81 -25.05 2.92
CA ALA A 486 -21.23 -24.62 1.59
C ALA A 486 -22.01 -23.29 1.61
N ARG A 487 -22.97 -23.12 2.55
CA ARG A 487 -23.70 -21.84 2.70
C ARG A 487 -22.78 -20.72 3.20
N ARG A 488 -21.90 -20.97 4.17
CA ARG A 488 -20.88 -19.99 4.62
C ARG A 488 -20.00 -19.53 3.47
N LYS A 489 -19.50 -20.46 2.64
CA LYS A 489 -18.67 -20.14 1.46
C LYS A 489 -19.43 -19.44 0.34
N ALA A 490 -20.73 -19.68 0.19
CA ALA A 490 -21.58 -18.91 -0.72
C ALA A 490 -21.79 -17.47 -0.21
N ASN A 491 -22.13 -17.31 1.08
CA ASN A 491 -22.24 -16.01 1.75
C ASN A 491 -20.93 -15.20 1.62
N ILE A 492 -19.79 -15.78 2.01
CA ILE A 492 -18.46 -15.14 1.91
C ILE A 492 -18.20 -14.64 0.49
N ARG A 493 -18.42 -15.46 -0.55
CA ARG A 493 -18.20 -15.05 -1.95
C ARG A 493 -19.12 -13.90 -2.35
N ALA A 494 -20.43 -14.05 -2.17
CA ALA A 494 -21.41 -13.04 -2.55
C ALA A 494 -21.17 -11.70 -1.83
N TRP A 495 -20.74 -11.73 -0.57
CA TRP A 495 -20.49 -10.53 0.22
C TRP A 495 -19.12 -9.91 -0.10
N THR A 496 -18.10 -10.71 -0.47
CA THR A 496 -16.83 -10.19 -1.00
C THR A 496 -17.03 -9.55 -2.37
N GLU A 497 -17.90 -10.11 -3.22
CA GLU A 497 -18.31 -9.49 -4.50
C GLU A 497 -19.03 -8.15 -4.29
N LEU A 498 -19.86 -8.03 -3.26
CA LEU A 498 -20.49 -6.75 -2.87
C LEU A 498 -19.49 -5.76 -2.26
N GLU A 499 -18.57 -6.22 -1.41
CA GLU A 499 -17.52 -5.41 -0.76
C GLU A 499 -16.57 -4.79 -1.81
N LYS A 500 -16.09 -5.59 -2.77
CA LYS A 500 -15.36 -5.09 -3.95
C LYS A 500 -16.22 -4.14 -4.81
N GLY A 501 -17.54 -4.28 -4.78
CA GLY A 501 -18.49 -3.34 -5.38
C GLY A 501 -18.52 -1.95 -4.73
N PHE A 502 -18.15 -1.81 -3.45
CA PHE A 502 -17.97 -0.51 -2.80
C PHE A 502 -16.64 0.14 -3.19
N GLN A 503 -15.55 -0.63 -3.16
CA GLN A 503 -14.23 -0.17 -3.62
C GLN A 503 -14.29 0.30 -5.08
N GLY A 504 -14.95 -0.48 -5.95
CA GLY A 504 -15.19 -0.17 -7.36
C GLY A 504 -16.12 1.01 -7.64
N ARG A 505 -16.76 1.60 -6.62
CA ARG A 505 -17.53 2.86 -6.76
C ARG A 505 -16.75 4.10 -6.33
N LEU A 506 -15.90 4.04 -5.30
CA LEU A 506 -15.04 5.19 -4.93
C LEU A 506 -14.27 5.66 -6.16
N ARG A 507 -13.52 4.74 -6.80
CA ARG A 507 -12.78 4.88 -8.07
C ARG A 507 -13.53 5.48 -9.27
N TYR A 508 -14.86 5.54 -9.20
CA TYR A 508 -15.75 5.93 -10.30
C TYR A 508 -16.54 7.22 -10.02
N GLU A 509 -16.56 7.66 -8.76
CA GLU A 509 -17.17 8.92 -8.31
C GLU A 509 -16.05 9.93 -7.96
N GLU A 510 -14.94 9.46 -7.39
CA GLU A 510 -13.61 10.08 -7.38
C GLU A 510 -12.77 9.38 -8.47
N GLY A 511 -12.36 10.09 -9.51
CA GLY A 511 -11.83 9.46 -10.73
C GLY A 511 -10.42 8.86 -10.57
N GLY A 512 -10.32 7.56 -10.30
CA GLY A 512 -9.03 6.85 -10.14
C GLY A 512 -9.14 5.37 -10.47
N ASP A 513 -8.55 4.93 -11.60
CA ASP A 513 -8.73 3.58 -12.13
C ASP A 513 -7.72 2.54 -11.56
N GLU A 514 -7.44 2.58 -10.25
CA GLU A 514 -6.43 1.75 -9.57
C GLU A 514 -7.00 0.40 -9.07
N GLU A 515 -6.56 -0.73 -9.63
CA GLU A 515 -7.04 -2.08 -9.28
C GLU A 515 -6.34 -2.66 -8.03
N ASP A 516 -6.87 -2.34 -6.84
CA ASP A 516 -6.26 -2.74 -5.57
C ASP A 516 -6.69 -4.16 -5.10
N ASP A 517 -5.72 -5.06 -4.89
CA ASP A 517 -5.92 -6.50 -4.62
C ASP A 517 -5.33 -6.94 -3.26
N GLU A 518 -5.86 -6.35 -2.18
CA GLU A 518 -5.59 -6.72 -0.79
C GLU A 518 -6.20 -8.09 -0.40
N GLU A 519 -5.50 -9.18 -0.69
CA GLU A 519 -5.32 -10.23 0.32
C GLU A 519 -3.90 -10.14 0.90
N GLY A 520 -3.79 -9.58 2.10
CA GLY A 520 -2.55 -9.59 2.87
C GLY A 520 -2.32 -10.95 3.51
N ASP A 521 -1.19 -11.58 3.19
CA ASP A 521 -0.62 -12.62 4.06
C ASP A 521 0.81 -12.22 4.44
N GLY A 522 1.12 -12.37 5.73
CA GLY A 522 2.24 -11.73 6.39
C GLY A 522 3.22 -12.75 6.95
N ASP A 523 4.44 -12.73 6.42
CA ASP A 523 5.50 -13.68 6.71
C ASP A 523 6.69 -13.01 7.41
N ASN A 524 6.91 -13.34 8.69
CA ASN A 524 8.09 -14.12 9.10
C ASN A 524 7.94 -14.61 10.56
N GLY A 525 8.75 -15.59 10.97
CA GLY A 525 8.79 -16.08 12.36
C GLY A 525 9.11 -17.57 12.56
N GLY A 526 9.48 -18.30 11.51
CA GLY A 526 9.79 -19.74 11.58
C GLY A 526 11.28 -20.05 11.77
N GLN A 527 11.72 -20.21 13.02
CA GLN A 527 12.99 -20.90 13.34
C GLN A 527 12.64 -22.24 14.00
N GLY A 528 13.25 -23.34 13.56
CA GLY A 528 12.64 -24.67 13.68
C GLY A 528 13.52 -25.78 14.27
N GLY A 529 12.95 -26.98 14.22
CA GLY A 529 13.48 -28.26 14.65
C GLY A 529 12.33 -29.19 15.08
N ASP A 530 12.35 -30.50 14.88
CA ASP A 530 13.20 -31.35 14.03
C ASP A 530 12.47 -32.71 13.85
N GLY A 531 12.89 -33.54 12.88
CA GLY A 531 12.47 -34.94 12.75
C GLY A 531 11.13 -35.18 12.03
N GLY A 532 11.12 -36.14 11.09
CA GLY A 532 9.89 -36.60 10.41
C GLY A 532 10.12 -37.09 8.97
N GLN A 533 10.45 -38.37 8.81
CA GLN A 533 10.70 -38.99 7.51
C GLN A 533 9.44 -39.12 6.63
N GLY A 534 9.66 -39.08 5.30
CA GLY A 534 8.89 -39.86 4.34
C GLY A 534 7.66 -39.21 3.70
N GLY A 535 7.53 -39.38 2.38
CA GLY A 535 6.33 -38.98 1.63
C GLY A 535 6.63 -38.38 0.26
N GLY A 536 6.80 -39.24 -0.76
CA GLY A 536 6.94 -38.83 -2.15
C GLY A 536 5.64 -38.31 -2.77
N GLY A 537 5.17 -37.15 -2.34
CA GLY A 537 3.99 -36.48 -2.89
C GLY A 537 4.30 -35.66 -4.14
N LYS A 538 3.68 -35.97 -5.28
CA LYS A 538 3.70 -35.08 -6.46
C LYS A 538 3.12 -33.72 -6.05
N LYS A 539 3.95 -32.67 -6.07
CA LYS A 539 3.47 -31.29 -5.96
C LYS A 539 2.50 -31.02 -7.12
N SER A 540 1.23 -30.81 -6.81
CA SER A 540 0.32 -30.21 -7.78
C SER A 540 0.80 -28.78 -8.05
N SER A 541 1.08 -28.48 -9.32
CA SER A 541 1.38 -27.12 -9.76
C SER A 541 0.12 -26.27 -9.59
N LYS A 542 0.01 -25.58 -8.46
CA LYS A 542 -1.03 -24.57 -8.23
C LYS A 542 -0.79 -23.47 -9.27
N THR A 543 -1.62 -23.41 -10.30
CA THR A 543 -1.49 -22.42 -11.37
C THR A 543 -1.55 -21.02 -10.76
N GLU A 544 -0.46 -20.27 -10.87
CA GLU A 544 -0.41 -18.87 -10.45
C GLU A 544 -1.43 -18.07 -11.26
N THR A 545 -2.22 -17.25 -10.57
CA THR A 545 -3.07 -16.27 -11.25
C THR A 545 -2.24 -15.10 -11.79
N PRO A 546 -2.75 -14.31 -12.75
CA PRO A 546 -2.08 -13.07 -13.17
C PRO A 546 -1.77 -12.14 -11.99
N ALA A 547 -2.72 -12.02 -11.04
CA ALA A 547 -2.55 -11.22 -9.82
C ALA A 547 -1.45 -11.77 -8.89
N ASP A 548 -1.32 -13.10 -8.72
CA ASP A 548 -0.20 -13.70 -7.97
C ASP A 548 1.16 -13.28 -8.57
N ARG A 549 1.26 -13.27 -9.91
CA ARG A 549 2.49 -12.91 -10.64
C ARG A 549 2.82 -11.43 -10.59
N GLU A 550 1.81 -10.57 -10.76
CA GLU A 550 1.96 -9.13 -10.60
C GLU A 550 2.40 -8.78 -9.18
N LYS A 551 1.72 -9.33 -8.16
CA LYS A 551 2.07 -9.16 -6.75
C LYS A 551 3.47 -9.68 -6.42
N ALA A 552 3.90 -10.76 -7.07
CA ALA A 552 5.27 -11.25 -6.97
C ALA A 552 6.28 -10.31 -7.67
N ALA A 553 5.93 -9.71 -8.81
CA ALA A 553 6.76 -8.72 -9.51
C ALA A 553 6.89 -7.41 -8.74
N ARG A 554 5.79 -6.85 -8.20
CA ARG A 554 5.79 -5.66 -7.33
C ARG A 554 6.68 -5.90 -6.11
N ARG A 555 6.50 -7.03 -5.40
CA ARG A 555 7.36 -7.44 -4.27
C ARG A 555 8.83 -7.71 -4.62
N ARG A 556 9.17 -7.95 -5.89
CA ARG A 556 10.57 -8.01 -6.37
C ARG A 556 11.10 -6.58 -6.58
N LEU A 557 10.34 -5.71 -7.24
CA LEU A 557 10.71 -4.33 -7.50
C LEU A 557 10.87 -3.52 -6.19
N GLU A 558 9.90 -3.62 -5.28
CA GLU A 558 9.96 -3.03 -3.92
C GLU A 558 11.27 -3.37 -3.20
N ARG A 559 11.69 -4.64 -3.25
CA ARG A 559 12.93 -5.13 -2.62
C ARG A 559 14.19 -4.59 -3.30
N ILE A 560 14.10 -4.23 -4.57
CA ILE A 560 15.21 -3.68 -5.36
C ILE A 560 15.37 -2.19 -5.06
N LEU A 561 14.29 -1.43 -5.20
CA LEU A 561 14.27 0.02 -4.99
C LEU A 561 14.48 0.36 -3.51
N ARG A 562 13.68 -0.27 -2.62
CA ARG A 562 13.66 -0.04 -1.17
C ARG A 562 14.17 -1.30 -0.44
N PRO A 563 15.49 -1.60 -0.50
CA PRO A 563 16.05 -2.72 0.23
C PRO A 563 15.81 -2.52 1.72
N ARG A 564 15.45 -3.60 2.43
CA ARG A 564 15.38 -3.53 3.89
C ARG A 564 16.78 -3.27 4.43
N LEU A 565 16.92 -2.19 5.20
CA LEU A 565 18.07 -1.99 6.09
C LEU A 565 18.29 -3.26 6.93
N PRO A 566 19.54 -3.62 7.27
CA PRO A 566 19.81 -4.73 8.18
C PRO A 566 19.03 -4.54 9.48
N GLY A 567 18.40 -5.62 9.95
CA GLY A 567 17.66 -5.57 11.21
C GLY A 567 18.61 -5.21 12.35
N SER A 568 18.15 -4.45 13.34
CA SER A 568 18.97 -3.76 14.36
C SER A 568 19.75 -4.64 15.35
N THR A 569 20.07 -5.89 14.99
CA THR A 569 21.01 -6.76 15.72
C THR A 569 21.93 -7.52 14.76
N VAL A 570 23.24 -7.30 14.90
CA VAL A 570 24.33 -7.99 14.16
C VAL A 570 24.22 -9.53 14.21
N ARG A 571 23.53 -10.06 15.22
CA ARG A 571 23.21 -11.50 15.34
C ARG A 571 22.32 -12.04 14.22
N VAL A 572 21.34 -11.27 13.71
CA VAL A 572 20.44 -11.73 12.63
C VAL A 572 21.21 -11.84 11.32
N ASP A 573 21.99 -10.81 10.97
CA ASP A 573 22.85 -10.83 9.79
C ASP A 573 23.83 -12.02 9.84
N SER A 574 24.42 -12.33 11.01
CA SER A 574 25.33 -13.48 11.15
C SER A 574 24.69 -14.83 10.80
N LEU A 575 23.37 -14.97 10.89
CA LEU A 575 22.64 -16.19 10.56
C LEU A 575 22.16 -16.23 9.10
N ASP A 576 21.67 -15.11 8.57
CA ASP A 576 21.29 -15.05 7.16
C ASP A 576 22.49 -14.98 6.22
N GLU A 577 23.61 -14.37 6.63
CA GLU A 577 24.89 -14.44 5.90
C GLU A 577 25.46 -15.87 5.91
N ARG A 578 25.33 -16.59 7.03
CA ARG A 578 25.64 -18.04 7.08
C ARG A 578 24.74 -18.85 6.16
N ARG A 579 23.45 -18.49 6.00
CA ARG A 579 22.53 -19.12 5.04
C ARG A 579 22.90 -18.80 3.58
N ARG A 580 23.27 -17.55 3.26
CA ARG A 580 23.78 -17.14 1.94
C ARG A 580 25.06 -17.92 1.60
N MET A 581 26.03 -17.96 2.52
CA MET A 581 27.27 -18.72 2.39
C MET A 581 27.04 -20.22 2.24
N ALA A 582 26.10 -20.82 3.00
CA ALA A 582 25.73 -22.22 2.84
C ALA A 582 25.06 -22.52 1.49
N GLY A 583 24.21 -21.62 0.99
CA GLY A 583 23.62 -21.69 -0.35
C GLY A 583 24.68 -21.62 -1.45
N ALA A 584 25.51 -20.57 -1.45
CA ALA A 584 26.58 -20.38 -2.42
C ALA A 584 27.60 -21.55 -2.41
N ARG A 585 27.94 -22.09 -1.24
CA ARG A 585 28.81 -23.26 -1.10
C ARG A 585 28.15 -24.52 -1.67
N LYS A 586 26.86 -24.72 -1.44
CA LYS A 586 26.10 -25.85 -2.03
C LYS A 586 26.01 -25.74 -3.55
N ASP A 587 25.73 -24.55 -4.08
CA ASP A 587 25.69 -24.33 -5.53
C ASP A 587 27.06 -24.54 -6.17
N ALA A 588 28.15 -24.14 -5.50
CA ALA A 588 29.51 -24.44 -5.93
C ALA A 588 29.80 -25.95 -5.89
N GLU A 589 29.35 -26.67 -4.86
CA GLU A 589 29.49 -28.13 -4.77
C GLU A 589 28.68 -28.88 -5.83
N ASP A 590 27.43 -28.49 -6.10
CA ASP A 590 26.61 -29.16 -7.13
C ASP A 590 27.12 -28.85 -8.55
N ARG A 591 27.67 -27.64 -8.81
CA ARG A 591 28.44 -27.35 -10.03
C ARG A 591 29.71 -28.21 -10.13
N ALA A 592 30.48 -28.34 -9.04
CA ALA A 592 31.68 -29.18 -9.01
C ALA A 592 31.37 -30.69 -9.19
N ARG A 593 30.15 -31.12 -8.84
CA ARG A 593 29.61 -32.46 -9.13
C ARG A 593 29.00 -32.59 -10.55
N GLY A 594 29.20 -31.60 -11.42
CA GLY A 594 28.73 -31.62 -12.81
C GLY A 594 27.21 -31.46 -12.98
N LYS A 595 26.47 -31.10 -11.92
CA LYS A 595 25.02 -30.89 -12.02
C LYS A 595 24.73 -29.48 -12.50
N LEU A 596 24.33 -29.39 -13.76
CA LEU A 596 23.60 -28.21 -14.26
C LEU A 596 22.36 -27.98 -13.38
N GLY A 597 22.16 -26.73 -12.96
CA GLY A 597 20.94 -26.33 -12.27
C GLY A 597 19.71 -26.64 -13.13
N THR A 598 18.60 -27.03 -12.50
CA THR A 598 17.41 -27.52 -13.21
C THR A 598 16.64 -26.39 -13.89
N ASN A 599 17.15 -25.93 -15.02
CA ASN A 599 16.39 -25.16 -16.00
C ASN A 599 15.23 -26.03 -16.49
N VAL A 600 14.00 -25.66 -16.14
CA VAL A 600 12.78 -26.31 -16.66
C VAL A 600 12.20 -25.42 -17.74
N GLU A 601 12.16 -25.96 -18.96
CA GLU A 601 11.67 -25.29 -20.16
C GLU A 601 10.17 -25.01 -20.09
N PHE A 602 9.71 -23.85 -20.56
CA PHE A 602 8.32 -23.68 -20.97
C PHE A 602 8.15 -22.78 -22.20
N GLY A 603 7.87 -23.43 -23.33
CA GLY A 603 6.84 -23.02 -24.30
C GLY A 603 6.92 -21.63 -24.93
N LEU A 604 7.53 -21.55 -26.12
CA LEU A 604 7.40 -20.39 -27.01
C LEU A 604 6.31 -20.63 -28.06
N ASN A 605 5.32 -19.73 -28.12
CA ASN A 605 4.31 -19.70 -29.17
C ASN A 605 4.89 -18.99 -30.41
N PRO A 606 4.97 -19.62 -31.60
CA PRO A 606 5.59 -19.01 -32.78
C PRO A 606 4.87 -17.76 -33.31
N ASN A 607 3.61 -17.51 -32.90
CA ASN A 607 2.85 -16.31 -33.26
C ASN A 607 2.68 -15.31 -32.09
N GLY A 608 3.62 -15.29 -31.14
CA GLY A 608 3.64 -14.33 -30.03
C GLY A 608 5.04 -13.73 -29.77
N PRO A 609 5.19 -12.40 -29.62
CA PRO A 609 6.46 -11.76 -29.27
C PRO A 609 6.76 -11.91 -27.77
N VAL A 610 7.98 -12.16 -27.29
CA VAL A 610 9.27 -12.42 -27.96
C VAL A 610 9.99 -13.55 -27.19
N LYS A 611 10.95 -14.25 -27.81
CA LYS A 611 11.90 -15.11 -27.08
C LYS A 611 12.78 -14.27 -26.14
N PRO A 612 13.30 -14.83 -25.02
CA PRO A 612 14.47 -14.25 -24.37
C PRO A 612 15.68 -14.45 -25.28
N ASP A 613 15.92 -13.47 -26.13
CA ASP A 613 17.10 -13.39 -27.01
C ASP A 613 18.38 -13.25 -26.16
N PRO A 614 19.52 -13.89 -26.51
CA PRO A 614 20.82 -13.56 -25.92
C PRO A 614 21.18 -12.06 -25.99
N SER A 615 20.49 -11.24 -26.78
CA SER A 615 20.47 -9.77 -26.73
C SER A 615 19.96 -9.14 -25.43
N TRP A 616 19.89 -9.89 -24.31
CA TRP A 616 19.73 -9.34 -22.94
C TRP A 616 20.79 -8.29 -22.56
N THR A 617 21.87 -8.18 -23.32
CA THR A 617 22.92 -7.16 -23.24
C THR A 617 22.70 -5.94 -24.16
N ALA A 618 21.61 -5.88 -24.92
CA ALA A 618 21.38 -4.87 -25.96
C ALA A 618 19.98 -4.24 -25.90
N ALA A 619 19.67 -3.55 -24.80
CA ALA A 619 18.48 -2.69 -24.68
C ALA A 619 18.63 -1.69 -23.51
N ASP A 620 19.32 -0.56 -23.73
CA ASP A 620 19.52 0.49 -22.70
C ASP A 620 18.20 1.10 -22.19
N GLY A 621 17.16 1.03 -23.03
CA GLY A 621 15.73 1.31 -22.80
C GLY A 621 14.85 0.41 -23.70
N PRO A 622 13.53 0.68 -23.85
CA PRO A 622 12.64 -0.15 -24.67
C PRO A 622 13.00 -0.10 -26.18
N PRO A 623 12.50 -1.02 -27.02
CA PRO A 623 12.77 -1.01 -28.45
C PRO A 623 12.47 0.35 -29.10
N GLY A 624 13.49 0.96 -29.72
CA GLY A 624 13.40 2.28 -30.34
C GLY A 624 13.76 3.48 -29.46
N HIS A 625 14.07 3.31 -28.16
CA HIS A 625 14.38 4.41 -27.24
C HIS A 625 15.50 5.37 -27.71
N ALA A 626 16.46 4.89 -28.50
CA ALA A 626 17.53 5.72 -29.05
C ALA A 626 17.02 6.81 -30.02
N GLY A 627 15.84 6.60 -30.63
CA GLY A 627 15.14 7.55 -31.48
C GLY A 627 14.19 8.49 -30.72
N LEU A 628 14.24 8.51 -29.39
CA LEU A 628 13.56 9.54 -28.59
C LEU A 628 14.32 10.86 -28.73
N ALA A 629 13.55 11.91 -29.04
CA ALA A 629 14.00 13.30 -28.92
C ALA A 629 14.38 13.60 -27.46
N ARG A 630 15.35 14.51 -27.30
CA ARG A 630 16.08 14.84 -26.06
C ARG A 630 16.54 16.31 -26.08
N ASP A 631 15.96 17.11 -26.97
CA ASP A 631 16.39 18.49 -27.20
C ASP A 631 15.85 19.38 -26.07
N THR A 632 14.59 19.17 -25.68
CA THR A 632 13.90 19.89 -24.60
C THR A 632 14.12 19.26 -23.22
N VAL A 633 13.84 20.01 -22.15
CA VAL A 633 13.98 19.53 -20.75
C VAL A 633 12.98 18.42 -20.45
N PHE A 634 11.73 18.58 -20.90
CA PHE A 634 10.70 17.54 -20.83
C PHE A 634 11.09 16.28 -21.61
N GLU A 635 11.69 16.42 -22.79
CA GLU A 635 12.17 15.28 -23.58
C GLU A 635 13.31 14.52 -22.89
N ARG A 636 14.25 15.22 -22.24
CA ARG A 636 15.31 14.61 -21.42
C ARG A 636 14.74 13.85 -20.22
N LEU A 637 13.81 14.46 -19.49
CA LEU A 637 13.11 13.80 -18.38
C LEU A 637 12.32 12.58 -18.86
N LEU A 638 11.58 12.72 -19.97
CA LEU A 638 10.81 11.65 -20.59
C LEU A 638 11.70 10.47 -21.00
N TYR A 639 12.88 10.73 -21.56
CA TYR A 639 13.87 9.71 -21.84
C TYR A 639 14.28 8.96 -20.57
N MET A 640 14.59 9.67 -19.49
CA MET A 640 14.89 9.05 -18.18
C MET A 640 13.72 8.20 -17.68
N MET A 641 12.49 8.73 -17.67
CA MET A 641 11.28 8.02 -17.24
C MET A 641 11.08 6.72 -18.03
N ILE A 642 11.13 6.77 -19.37
CA ILE A 642 10.91 5.60 -20.23
C ILE A 642 11.98 4.53 -19.98
N VAL A 643 13.23 4.96 -19.85
CA VAL A 643 14.39 4.09 -19.62
C VAL A 643 14.35 3.44 -18.22
N THR A 644 14.12 4.23 -17.17
CA THR A 644 14.01 3.72 -15.79
C THR A 644 12.82 2.80 -15.64
N HIS A 645 11.64 3.17 -16.15
CA HIS A 645 10.48 2.28 -16.14
C HIS A 645 10.74 0.95 -16.89
N TRP A 646 11.46 0.95 -18.02
CA TRP A 646 11.85 -0.28 -18.70
C TRP A 646 12.79 -1.15 -17.87
N ARG A 647 13.75 -0.55 -17.16
CA ARG A 647 14.64 -1.26 -16.21
C ARG A 647 13.83 -1.84 -15.03
N CYS A 648 12.85 -1.11 -14.51
CA CYS A 648 11.88 -1.59 -13.51
C CYS A 648 10.97 -2.71 -14.05
N TYR A 649 10.59 -2.68 -15.33
CA TYR A 649 9.84 -3.76 -15.99
C TYR A 649 10.65 -5.05 -16.11
N GLN A 650 11.95 -4.94 -16.44
CA GLN A 650 12.88 -6.07 -16.45
C GLN A 650 13.03 -6.73 -15.08
N ALA A 651 12.82 -6.01 -13.97
CA ALA A 651 12.91 -6.53 -12.61
C ALA A 651 12.01 -7.76 -12.35
N ARG A 652 10.89 -7.90 -13.08
CA ARG A 652 10.03 -9.09 -13.02
C ARG A 652 10.77 -10.39 -13.38
N ASN A 653 11.77 -10.31 -14.26
CA ASN A 653 12.58 -11.43 -14.75
C ASN A 653 13.82 -11.71 -13.88
N LEU A 654 14.12 -10.88 -12.87
CA LEU A 654 15.18 -11.16 -11.91
C LEU A 654 14.71 -12.19 -10.86
N TYR A 655 15.66 -12.94 -10.29
CA TYR A 655 15.43 -14.12 -9.45
C TYR A 655 14.80 -15.31 -10.20
N VAL A 656 15.41 -15.67 -11.35
CA VAL A 656 15.44 -17.04 -11.89
C VAL A 656 16.82 -17.62 -11.58
#